data_AF-A0A2A2GA27-F1
#
_entry.id   AF-A0A2A2GA27-F1
#
_cell.length_a   1.000
_cell.length_b   1.000
_cell.length_c   1.000
_cell.angle_alpha   90.00
_cell.angle_beta   90.00
_cell.angle_gamma   90.00
#
_symmetry.space_group_name_H-M   'P 1'
#
loop_
_entity.id
_entity.type
_entity.pdbx_description
1 polymer ?
#
loop_
_entity_poly.entity_id
_entity_poly.type
_entity_poly.pdbx_seq_one_letter_code
_entity_poly.pdbx_strand_id
1 'polypeptide(L)'
;MEQEYYTTDGNSISEEELSSAKAKAVLELIKNPNLDNFFLVEVKANDDFDVIVFDIFPQVPQKPSNDIRSVERIATHFHKQDKERPGAYVLRKDFPEVKHIYNPKGDSAKQLCLTIEPYIEEKYYWTASGFLKSIFNWLSKTSKGILHEEDQPLEEFYFESPHRILLPNLFFDNNVDEIDKGFICRKLYQEKNQTIALLDNPDKNPDQKLLNIFIFETPPVVHSIPQIPSYKLGSLHQELQKINFNLASKLATKLFAYAELEKLNPGNGLILLVRIPKKRDIDSEIEEYELQAFFLEKNLKETIKILGLKTNHGNIVLGDYDPNNLLDLSLLPLNPTPYLTPSKALEHNGLEKDIEQRISLIGLGALGSQIADNIYRSGFNKLSLIDHDKLLPHNLARHTLDGTHLGEFKVKGMKNTLSSIFENNKLRTFTENVLHQLSDDLKQELENSDLILDFSASNIVSKYISNNIVSNAPRISCFLNPNGKDSILIKEDLDRHYQLDTLELDYYRGIYRRSELHNHLDISQSRIGYAYNCRDVSSQMPQINVAQHSAILSRSIINSYNKNCPLISIWRTNQKGETNRFDLACHKYQTINHRNWEIKISSSILEKIYDERSNKLPNETGGVLVGYINTKDEIIYISDSLKSPSDSIEYPDSYTRGKNNLLEELEKYDKVTANQITYIGEWHSHPDNCSVDPSPDDKKLFEWLKTYREIDSLPPVMLIVGDDNRLNFLVEEVTNSEILYA
;
A
#
# COMPACT_ATOMS: atom_id res chain seq x y z
N MET A 1 -7.73 60.10 -16.02
CA MET A 1 -7.39 60.09 -14.59
C MET A 1 -5.92 59.76 -14.49
N GLU A 2 -5.15 60.54 -13.73
CA GLU A 2 -3.76 60.18 -13.43
C GLU A 2 -3.76 58.85 -12.66
N GLN A 3 -2.87 57.94 -13.04
CA GLN A 3 -2.79 56.60 -12.48
C GLN A 3 -2.10 56.68 -11.12
N GLU A 4 -2.81 56.33 -10.05
CA GLU A 4 -2.25 56.33 -8.70
C GLU A 4 -1.50 55.02 -8.40
N TYR A 5 -0.28 55.17 -7.87
CA TYR A 5 0.55 54.06 -7.42
C TYR A 5 0.76 54.12 -5.90
N TYR A 6 0.87 52.96 -5.26
CA TYR A 6 1.40 52.85 -3.91
C TYR A 6 2.88 53.28 -3.89
N THR A 7 3.27 53.98 -2.83
CA THR A 7 4.68 54.26 -2.55
C THR A 7 5.33 53.02 -1.96
N THR A 8 6.48 52.61 -2.50
CA THR A 8 7.29 51.53 -1.93
C THR A 8 8.14 52.06 -0.79
N ASP A 9 8.31 51.26 0.27
CA ASP A 9 9.19 51.59 1.39
C ASP A 9 10.67 51.63 0.98
N GLY A 10 11.46 52.45 1.68
CA GLY A 10 12.90 52.60 1.46
C GLY A 10 13.32 53.90 0.76
N ASN A 11 14.60 54.22 0.86
CA ASN A 11 15.20 55.40 0.24
C ASN A 11 15.63 55.06 -1.19
N SER A 12 15.47 55.99 -2.13
CA SER A 12 16.04 55.87 -3.47
C SER A 12 17.56 55.85 -3.36
N ILE A 13 18.19 54.85 -3.97
CA ILE A 13 19.64 54.64 -3.96
C ILE A 13 20.17 54.61 -5.39
N SER A 14 21.50 54.63 -5.53
CA SER A 14 22.15 54.31 -6.81
C SER A 14 22.14 52.80 -7.06
N GLU A 15 22.20 52.40 -8.33
CA GLU A 15 22.21 50.99 -8.74
C GLU A 15 23.38 50.19 -8.13
N GLU A 16 24.52 50.84 -7.92
CA GLU A 16 25.73 50.24 -7.37
C GLU A 16 25.60 49.91 -5.86
N GLU A 17 24.66 50.55 -5.17
CA GLU A 17 24.42 50.39 -3.72
C GLU A 17 23.53 49.19 -3.37
N LEU A 18 23.02 48.46 -4.37
CA LEU A 18 22.33 47.19 -4.13
C LEU A 18 23.27 46.21 -3.42
N SER A 19 22.74 45.44 -2.47
CA SER A 19 23.50 44.51 -1.62
C SER A 19 23.15 43.05 -1.85
N SER A 20 21.91 42.75 -2.22
CA SER A 20 21.40 41.42 -2.57
C SER A 20 21.91 40.99 -3.95
N ALA A 21 22.54 39.81 -4.00
CA ALA A 21 22.97 39.20 -5.27
C ALA A 21 21.80 38.93 -6.23
N LYS A 22 20.62 38.58 -5.69
CA LYS A 22 19.41 38.34 -6.49
C LYS A 22 18.84 39.62 -7.08
N ALA A 23 18.86 40.72 -6.31
CA ALA A 23 18.50 42.04 -6.82
C ALA A 23 19.43 42.45 -7.96
N LYS A 24 20.75 42.35 -7.77
CA LYS A 24 21.74 42.67 -8.83
C LYS A 24 21.50 41.87 -10.11
N ALA A 25 21.29 40.56 -10.00
CA ALA A 25 21.01 39.70 -11.15
C ALA A 25 19.72 40.09 -11.89
N VAL A 26 18.67 40.52 -11.17
CA VAL A 26 17.43 41.02 -11.78
C VAL A 26 17.63 42.37 -12.44
N LEU A 27 18.36 43.29 -11.80
CA LEU A 27 18.67 44.60 -12.38
C LEU A 27 19.48 44.46 -13.67
N GLU A 28 20.53 43.64 -13.67
CA GLU A 28 21.34 43.36 -14.87
C GLU A 28 20.49 42.81 -16.01
N LEU A 29 19.55 41.93 -15.70
CA LEU A 29 18.67 41.33 -16.70
C LEU A 29 17.65 42.34 -17.26
N ILE A 30 17.06 43.19 -16.42
CA ILE A 30 16.14 44.27 -16.87
C ILE A 30 16.86 45.28 -17.76
N LYS A 31 18.14 45.57 -17.49
CA LYS A 31 18.95 46.48 -18.32
C LYS A 31 19.47 45.84 -19.60
N ASN A 32 19.23 44.55 -19.82
CA ASN A 32 19.67 43.86 -21.03
C ASN A 32 18.84 44.36 -22.23
N PRO A 33 19.48 44.91 -23.28
CA PRO A 33 18.76 45.47 -24.44
C PRO A 33 18.01 44.44 -25.29
N ASN A 34 18.17 43.13 -25.01
CA ASN A 34 17.39 42.07 -25.67
C ASN A 34 16.10 41.70 -24.91
N LEU A 35 15.80 42.38 -23.80
CA LEU A 35 14.64 42.10 -22.95
C LEU A 35 13.65 43.26 -22.99
N ASP A 36 12.79 43.28 -24.02
CA ASP A 36 11.92 44.43 -24.32
C ASP A 36 10.66 44.54 -23.45
N ASN A 37 10.45 43.60 -22.51
CA ASN A 37 9.21 43.52 -21.72
C ASN A 37 9.31 44.17 -20.34
N PHE A 38 10.50 44.64 -19.92
CA PHE A 38 10.76 45.15 -18.57
C PHE A 38 11.58 46.43 -18.65
N PHE A 39 11.11 47.50 -17.99
CA PHE A 39 11.78 48.81 -18.00
C PHE A 39 11.97 49.32 -16.59
N LEU A 40 13.23 49.57 -16.21
CA LEU A 40 13.58 50.07 -14.89
C LEU A 40 12.95 51.45 -14.64
N VAL A 41 12.33 51.62 -13.47
CA VAL A 41 11.77 52.91 -13.01
C VAL A 41 12.68 53.51 -11.95
N GLU A 42 12.98 52.74 -10.89
CA GLU A 42 13.88 53.16 -9.81
C GLU A 42 14.39 51.95 -9.02
N VAL A 43 15.45 52.18 -8.25
CA VAL A 43 15.95 51.24 -7.24
C VAL A 43 15.94 51.90 -5.87
N LYS A 44 15.55 51.13 -4.86
CA LYS A 44 15.40 51.56 -3.47
C LYS A 44 16.02 50.54 -2.53
N ALA A 45 16.35 50.97 -1.33
CA ALA A 45 16.73 50.06 -0.24
C ALA A 45 16.21 50.55 1.10
N ASN A 46 15.91 49.60 1.98
CA ASN A 46 15.68 49.82 3.41
C ASN A 46 16.64 48.94 4.22
N ASP A 47 16.44 48.79 5.54
CA ASP A 47 17.36 48.04 6.39
C ASP A 47 17.48 46.56 5.98
N ASP A 48 16.38 45.92 5.59
CA ASP A 48 16.30 44.46 5.37
C ASP A 48 16.22 44.04 3.89
N PHE A 49 15.78 44.95 3.00
CA PHE A 49 15.47 44.66 1.61
C PHE A 49 16.11 45.64 0.62
N ASP A 50 16.46 45.09 -0.53
CA ASP A 50 16.65 45.84 -1.77
C ASP A 50 15.40 45.74 -2.62
N VAL A 51 14.98 46.85 -3.22
CA VAL A 51 13.75 46.94 -3.99
C VAL A 51 14.03 47.44 -5.41
N ILE A 52 13.55 46.69 -6.41
CA ILE A 52 13.62 47.08 -7.82
C ILE A 52 12.22 47.35 -8.32
N VAL A 53 11.98 48.59 -8.76
CA VAL A 53 10.71 49.01 -9.34
C VAL A 53 10.88 49.09 -10.85
N PHE A 54 10.02 48.40 -11.59
CA PHE A 54 10.03 48.38 -13.05
C PHE A 54 8.62 48.32 -13.62
N ASP A 55 8.48 48.81 -14.84
CA ASP A 55 7.29 48.64 -15.67
C ASP A 55 7.43 47.33 -16.46
N ILE A 56 6.38 46.50 -16.41
CA ILE A 56 6.28 45.24 -17.16
C ILE A 56 5.18 45.32 -18.21
N PHE A 57 5.44 44.75 -19.38
CA PHE A 57 4.54 44.72 -20.53
C PHE A 57 4.00 43.31 -20.78
N PRO A 58 3.00 42.83 -20.01
CA PRO A 58 2.46 41.47 -20.16
C PRO A 58 1.66 41.29 -21.47
N GLN A 59 1.41 40.04 -21.85
CA GLN A 59 0.51 39.74 -22.97
C GLN A 59 -0.94 39.90 -22.54
N VAL A 60 -1.56 41.02 -22.91
CA VAL A 60 -2.95 41.33 -22.63
C VAL A 60 -3.78 41.21 -23.92
N PRO A 61 -4.86 40.41 -23.96
CA PRO A 61 -5.74 40.33 -25.12
C PRO A 61 -6.57 41.61 -25.28
N GLN A 62 -7.13 41.85 -26.48
CA GLN A 62 -7.93 43.05 -26.76
C GLN A 62 -9.18 43.19 -25.86
N LYS A 63 -9.70 42.06 -25.35
CA LYS A 63 -10.75 41.99 -24.34
C LYS A 63 -10.26 41.13 -23.18
N PRO A 64 -9.63 41.71 -22.17
CA PRO A 64 -9.13 40.95 -21.04
C PRO A 64 -10.27 40.56 -20.09
N SER A 65 -10.18 39.36 -19.52
CA SER A 65 -11.14 38.82 -18.56
C SER A 65 -11.04 39.52 -17.21
N ASN A 66 -9.83 39.95 -16.85
CA ASN A 66 -9.53 40.76 -15.66
C ASN A 66 -8.85 42.06 -16.10
N ASP A 67 -9.04 43.17 -15.38
CA ASP A 67 -8.43 44.47 -15.70
C ASP A 67 -6.90 44.48 -15.48
N ILE A 68 -6.17 43.72 -16.29
CA ILE A 68 -4.71 43.75 -16.38
C ILE A 68 -4.35 44.68 -17.54
N ARG A 69 -3.54 45.71 -17.25
CA ARG A 69 -3.19 46.72 -18.25
C ARG A 69 -1.99 46.29 -19.09
N SER A 70 -1.83 46.92 -20.25
CA SER A 70 -0.68 46.70 -21.14
C SER A 70 0.66 47.08 -20.50
N VAL A 71 0.62 47.89 -19.44
CA VAL A 71 1.76 48.22 -18.59
C VAL A 71 1.30 48.12 -17.14
N GLU A 72 2.00 47.31 -16.35
CA GLU A 72 1.85 47.25 -14.91
C GLU A 72 3.16 47.64 -14.24
N ARG A 73 3.09 48.33 -13.09
CA ARG A 73 4.27 48.69 -12.32
C ARG A 73 4.44 47.73 -11.16
N ILE A 74 5.59 47.06 -11.11
CA ILE A 74 5.91 46.04 -10.12
C ILE A 74 7.08 46.50 -9.27
N ALA A 75 6.95 46.35 -7.95
CA ALA A 75 8.06 46.44 -7.01
C ALA A 75 8.48 45.04 -6.58
N THR A 76 9.73 44.67 -6.83
CA THR A 76 10.29 43.39 -6.39
C THR A 76 11.19 43.60 -5.18
N HIS A 77 10.95 42.86 -4.09
CA HIS A 77 11.66 43.00 -2.83
C HIS A 77 12.58 41.80 -2.63
N PHE A 78 13.85 42.05 -2.36
CA PHE A 78 14.87 41.02 -2.14
C PHE A 78 15.48 41.20 -0.76
N HIS A 79 15.28 40.23 0.12
CA HIS A 79 15.90 40.26 1.44
C HIS A 79 17.43 40.23 1.28
N LYS A 80 18.15 41.16 1.92
CA LYS A 80 19.60 41.36 1.72
C LYS A 80 20.44 40.13 2.05
N GLN A 81 20.02 39.40 3.09
CA GLN A 81 20.65 38.13 3.52
C GLN A 81 19.98 36.88 2.92
N ASP A 82 19.10 37.03 1.94
CA ASP A 82 18.36 35.93 1.30
C ASP A 82 17.57 35.05 2.29
N LYS A 83 17.07 35.60 3.39
CA LYS A 83 16.28 34.84 4.38
C LYS A 83 14.86 34.57 3.91
N GLU A 84 14.34 35.44 3.05
CA GLU A 84 12.96 35.41 2.56
C GLU A 84 12.91 35.34 1.04
N ARG A 85 11.82 34.80 0.51
CA ARG A 85 11.55 34.73 -0.93
C ARG A 85 11.45 36.13 -1.53
N PRO A 86 12.00 36.36 -2.74
CA PRO A 86 11.75 37.57 -3.51
C PRO A 86 10.25 37.79 -3.73
N GLY A 87 9.71 38.86 -3.18
CA GLY A 87 8.30 39.23 -3.36
C GLY A 87 8.11 40.11 -4.58
N ALA A 88 6.99 39.97 -5.30
CA ALA A 88 6.62 40.83 -6.42
C ALA A 88 5.28 41.51 -6.11
N TYR A 89 5.27 42.84 -6.03
CA TYR A 89 4.12 43.63 -5.58
C TYR A 89 3.63 44.55 -6.70
N VAL A 90 2.33 44.50 -7.00
CA VAL A 90 1.73 45.39 -7.99
C VAL A 90 1.39 46.72 -7.34
N LEU A 91 1.95 47.81 -7.87
CA LEU A 91 1.85 49.13 -7.25
C LEU A 91 0.57 49.88 -7.63
N ARG A 92 -0.14 49.47 -8.68
CA ARG A 92 -1.36 50.16 -9.11
C ARG A 92 -2.46 50.02 -8.06
N LYS A 93 -3.00 51.14 -7.56
CA LYS A 93 -3.99 51.12 -6.46
C LYS A 93 -5.33 50.48 -6.85
N ASP A 94 -5.77 50.69 -8.08
CA ASP A 94 -7.02 50.13 -8.62
C ASP A 94 -6.83 48.75 -9.29
N PHE A 95 -5.76 48.03 -8.95
CA PHE A 95 -5.51 46.68 -9.48
C PHE A 95 -6.63 45.71 -9.08
N PRO A 96 -7.16 44.88 -9.99
CA PRO A 96 -8.32 44.04 -9.72
C PRO A 96 -8.07 43.02 -8.59
N GLU A 97 -9.14 42.60 -7.90
CA GLU A 97 -9.10 41.42 -7.02
C GLU A 97 -9.18 40.17 -7.88
N VAL A 98 -8.09 39.39 -7.90
CA VAL A 98 -7.93 38.18 -8.71
C VAL A 98 -7.25 37.09 -7.88
N LYS A 99 -7.46 35.83 -8.24
CA LYS A 99 -6.90 34.66 -7.56
C LYS A 99 -5.35 34.69 -7.57
N HIS A 100 -4.71 33.98 -6.63
CA HIS A 100 -3.25 33.95 -6.44
C HIS A 100 -2.57 35.30 -6.11
N ILE A 101 -3.26 36.16 -5.33
CA ILE A 101 -2.68 37.37 -4.73
C ILE A 101 -2.57 37.19 -3.21
N TYR A 102 -1.51 37.73 -2.62
CA TYR A 102 -1.35 37.88 -1.17
C TYR A 102 -1.49 39.36 -0.79
N ASN A 103 -2.43 39.68 0.10
CA ASN A 103 -2.66 41.04 0.61
C ASN A 103 -2.99 41.03 2.12
N PRO A 104 -1.97 41.03 3.02
CA PRO A 104 -2.17 40.87 4.46
C PRO A 104 -2.76 42.11 5.15
N LYS A 105 -2.67 43.29 4.51
CA LYS A 105 -3.21 44.56 5.02
C LYS A 105 -3.97 45.21 3.86
N GLY A 106 -5.30 45.18 3.88
CA GLY A 106 -6.16 45.55 2.75
C GLY A 106 -5.84 46.88 2.02
N ASP A 107 -5.16 47.83 2.69
CA ASP A 107 -4.72 49.11 2.13
C ASP A 107 -3.28 49.11 1.56
N SER A 108 -2.68 47.95 1.29
CA SER A 108 -1.30 47.83 0.79
C SER A 108 -1.21 47.26 -0.62
N ALA A 109 -0.03 47.41 -1.25
CA ALA A 109 0.24 46.84 -2.57
C ALA A 109 0.10 45.31 -2.56
N LYS A 110 -0.56 44.77 -3.60
CA LYS A 110 -0.89 43.35 -3.74
C LYS A 110 0.33 42.54 -4.16
N GLN A 111 0.68 41.49 -3.44
CA GLN A 111 1.79 40.59 -3.78
C GLN A 111 1.31 39.46 -4.69
N LEU A 112 2.07 39.12 -5.73
CA LEU A 112 1.78 37.99 -6.62
C LEU A 112 2.28 36.68 -6.01
N CYS A 113 1.43 35.64 -6.01
CA CYS A 113 1.85 34.28 -5.70
C CYS A 113 2.46 33.62 -6.95
N LEU A 114 3.78 33.44 -6.96
CA LEU A 114 4.52 32.97 -8.15
C LEU A 114 4.81 31.47 -8.15
N THR A 115 4.81 30.81 -6.98
CA THR A 115 5.05 29.36 -6.82
C THR A 115 4.60 28.91 -5.42
N ILE A 116 4.23 27.63 -5.31
CA ILE A 116 3.85 26.93 -4.06
C ILE A 116 5.01 26.19 -3.39
N GLU A 117 6.18 26.11 -4.03
CA GLU A 117 7.31 25.35 -3.49
C GLU A 117 7.92 26.04 -2.26
N PRO A 118 8.59 25.32 -1.33
CA PRO A 118 9.33 25.94 -0.24
C PRO A 118 10.53 26.74 -0.76
N TYR A 119 10.68 27.99 -0.31
CA TYR A 119 11.76 28.87 -0.81
C TYR A 119 13.17 28.32 -0.60
N ILE A 120 13.38 27.51 0.45
CA ILE A 120 14.67 26.88 0.73
C ILE A 120 15.14 25.96 -0.40
N GLU A 121 14.20 25.31 -1.10
CA GLU A 121 14.49 24.46 -2.26
C GLU A 121 14.69 25.32 -3.51
N GLU A 122 13.83 26.31 -3.71
CA GLU A 122 13.91 27.27 -4.82
C GLU A 122 15.28 27.92 -4.93
N LYS A 123 15.94 28.23 -3.81
CA LYS A 123 17.28 28.83 -3.78
C LYS A 123 18.32 28.11 -4.65
N TYR A 124 18.24 26.79 -4.80
CA TYR A 124 19.23 26.01 -5.55
C TYR A 124 19.12 26.15 -7.07
N TYR A 125 17.92 26.47 -7.57
CA TYR A 125 17.64 26.63 -9.00
C TYR A 125 17.06 28.00 -9.36
N TRP A 126 16.96 28.91 -8.39
CA TRP A 126 16.44 30.26 -8.60
C TRP A 126 17.29 31.02 -9.62
N THR A 127 16.62 31.65 -10.59
CA THR A 127 17.26 32.53 -11.56
C THR A 127 16.46 33.81 -11.73
N ALA A 128 17.15 34.92 -12.01
CA ALA A 128 16.51 36.20 -12.30
C ALA A 128 15.52 36.10 -13.48
N SER A 129 15.90 35.36 -14.53
CA SER A 129 15.05 35.14 -15.70
C SER A 129 13.81 34.32 -15.38
N GLY A 130 13.96 33.23 -14.61
CA GLY A 130 12.82 32.44 -14.14
C GLY A 130 11.85 33.30 -13.33
N PHE A 131 12.35 34.08 -12.38
CA PHE A 131 11.54 34.97 -11.54
C PHE A 131 10.77 36.03 -12.35
N LEU A 132 11.44 36.77 -13.24
CA LEU A 132 10.78 37.75 -14.11
C LEU A 132 9.76 37.10 -15.05
N LYS A 133 10.08 35.93 -15.60
CA LYS A 133 9.17 35.17 -16.48
C LYS A 133 7.94 34.70 -15.71
N SER A 134 8.06 34.32 -14.44
CA SER A 134 6.92 33.98 -13.59
C SER A 134 5.99 35.17 -13.40
N ILE A 135 6.51 36.36 -13.10
CA ILE A 135 5.71 37.60 -12.98
C ILE A 135 4.98 37.90 -14.30
N PHE A 136 5.71 37.84 -15.43
CA PHE A 136 5.16 38.06 -16.75
C PHE A 136 4.03 37.09 -17.10
N ASN A 137 4.27 35.79 -16.88
CA ASN A 137 3.31 34.73 -17.17
C ASN A 137 2.09 34.83 -16.27
N TRP A 138 2.29 35.15 -14.99
CA TRP A 138 1.21 35.35 -14.02
C TRP A 138 0.26 36.44 -14.53
N LEU A 139 0.77 37.64 -14.84
CA LEU A 139 -0.05 38.75 -15.34
C LEU A 139 -0.72 38.41 -16.68
N SER A 140 0.00 37.75 -17.59
CA SER A 140 -0.51 37.36 -18.91
C SER A 140 -1.58 36.27 -18.87
N LYS A 141 -1.51 35.32 -17.93
CA LYS A 141 -2.53 34.29 -17.74
C LYS A 141 -3.74 34.87 -17.01
N THR A 142 -3.52 35.71 -16.00
CA THR A 142 -4.58 36.43 -15.28
C THR A 142 -5.39 37.33 -16.21
N SER A 143 -4.74 38.05 -17.14
CA SER A 143 -5.45 38.90 -18.12
C SER A 143 -6.42 38.10 -19.01
N LYS A 144 -6.11 36.82 -19.26
CA LYS A 144 -6.92 35.87 -20.03
C LYS A 144 -7.93 35.09 -19.17
N GLY A 145 -7.82 35.17 -17.84
CA GLY A 145 -8.64 34.39 -16.90
C GLY A 145 -8.28 32.90 -16.81
N ILE A 146 -7.10 32.49 -17.31
CA ILE A 146 -6.65 31.09 -17.39
C ILE A 146 -5.54 30.76 -16.38
N LEU A 147 -5.38 31.59 -15.34
CA LEU A 147 -4.39 31.31 -14.31
C LEU A 147 -4.77 30.07 -13.50
N HIS A 148 -6.08 29.87 -13.29
CA HIS A 148 -6.64 28.60 -12.82
C HIS A 148 -7.14 27.78 -14.01
N GLU A 149 -6.64 26.55 -14.15
CA GLU A 149 -7.15 25.58 -15.12
C GLU A 149 -8.39 24.86 -14.55
N GLU A 150 -9.27 24.31 -15.40
CA GLU A 150 -10.54 23.69 -14.95
C GLU A 150 -10.33 22.48 -14.02
N ASP A 151 -9.20 21.80 -14.16
CA ASP A 151 -8.77 20.64 -13.39
C ASP A 151 -8.05 20.98 -12.08
N GLN A 152 -7.80 22.26 -11.79
CA GLN A 152 -7.24 22.68 -10.51
C GLN A 152 -8.29 22.59 -9.38
N PRO A 153 -7.87 22.15 -8.17
CA PRO A 153 -8.72 22.16 -6.99
C PRO A 153 -9.13 23.58 -6.59
N LEU A 154 -10.22 23.71 -5.83
CA LEU A 154 -10.68 24.98 -5.31
C LEU A 154 -9.67 25.55 -4.31
N GLU A 155 -9.34 26.83 -4.45
CA GLU A 155 -8.58 27.60 -3.45
C GLU A 155 -9.04 27.35 -2.01
N GLU A 156 -8.08 27.32 -1.09
CA GLU A 156 -8.32 27.19 0.35
C GLU A 156 -8.97 28.45 0.91
N PHE A 157 -9.81 28.31 1.94
CA PHE A 157 -10.42 29.46 2.60
C PHE A 157 -9.39 30.27 3.40
N TYR A 158 -8.43 29.58 4.03
CA TYR A 158 -7.32 30.20 4.76
C TYR A 158 -5.97 29.63 4.32
N PHE A 159 -4.91 30.43 4.42
CA PHE A 159 -3.53 29.93 4.36
C PHE A 159 -3.26 28.93 5.49
N GLU A 160 -2.42 27.92 5.22
CA GLU A 160 -2.06 26.90 6.19
C GLU A 160 -1.48 27.49 7.50
N SER A 161 -2.05 27.05 8.63
CA SER A 161 -1.45 27.27 9.95
C SER A 161 -0.22 26.39 10.13
N PRO A 162 0.86 26.88 10.77
CA PRO A 162 1.99 26.04 11.15
C PRO A 162 1.64 25.02 12.24
N HIS A 163 0.50 25.18 12.92
CA HIS A 163 0.01 24.23 13.92
C HIS A 163 -0.93 23.23 13.26
N ARG A 164 -0.74 21.93 13.51
CA ARG A 164 -1.51 20.85 12.90
C ARG A 164 -2.26 20.04 13.94
N ILE A 165 -3.45 19.58 13.57
CA ILE A 165 -4.26 18.67 14.39
C ILE A 165 -4.70 17.47 13.56
N LEU A 166 -4.34 16.28 14.02
CA LEU A 166 -4.75 15.02 13.41
C LEU A 166 -6.14 14.65 13.96
N LEU A 167 -7.10 14.46 13.06
CA LEU A 167 -8.51 14.25 13.39
C LEU A 167 -9.02 12.90 12.85
N PRO A 168 -9.87 12.20 13.61
CA PRO A 168 -10.75 11.12 13.14
C PRO A 168 -11.42 11.41 11.81
N ASN A 169 -11.54 10.41 10.93
CA ASN A 169 -12.15 10.61 9.61
C ASN A 169 -13.63 11.03 9.70
N LEU A 170 -14.32 10.69 10.79
CA LEU A 170 -15.70 11.11 11.03
C LEU A 170 -15.89 12.63 10.96
N PHE A 171 -14.87 13.43 11.27
CA PHE A 171 -14.94 14.90 11.22
C PHE A 171 -14.98 15.45 9.79
N PHE A 172 -14.50 14.67 8.84
CA PHE A 172 -14.49 15.01 7.41
C PHE A 172 -15.70 14.44 6.67
N ASP A 173 -16.58 13.70 7.36
CA ASP A 173 -17.88 13.31 6.84
C ASP A 173 -18.87 14.47 7.02
N ASN A 174 -19.59 14.82 5.97
CA ASN A 174 -20.56 15.91 5.96
C ASN A 174 -21.82 15.60 6.78
N ASN A 175 -22.06 14.34 7.15
CA ASN A 175 -23.25 13.93 7.90
C ASN A 175 -23.12 14.05 9.43
N VAL A 176 -21.96 14.52 9.93
CA VAL A 176 -21.71 14.63 11.37
C VAL A 176 -21.84 16.08 11.83
N ASP A 177 -22.95 16.38 12.52
CA ASP A 177 -23.26 17.73 13.05
C ASP A 177 -23.03 17.86 14.56
N GLU A 178 -23.17 16.76 15.30
CA GLU A 178 -22.97 16.71 16.74
C GLU A 178 -22.15 15.48 17.15
N ILE A 179 -21.38 15.66 18.23
CA ILE A 179 -20.57 14.60 18.82
C ILE A 179 -20.86 14.55 20.31
N ASP A 180 -21.49 13.46 20.72
CA ASP A 180 -21.87 13.22 22.11
C ASP A 180 -20.72 12.72 23.00
N LYS A 181 -19.55 12.40 22.40
CA LYS A 181 -18.38 11.87 23.11
C LYS A 181 -17.24 12.87 23.11
N GLY A 182 -16.61 13.08 24.26
CA GLY A 182 -15.35 13.83 24.34
C GLY A 182 -14.19 13.06 23.72
N PHE A 183 -13.18 13.78 23.21
CA PHE A 183 -11.95 13.18 22.67
C PHE A 183 -10.76 13.48 23.56
N ILE A 184 -9.75 12.62 23.51
CA ILE A 184 -8.47 12.89 24.15
C ILE A 184 -7.58 13.63 23.16
N CYS A 185 -6.84 14.65 23.62
CA CYS A 185 -5.81 15.28 22.81
C CYS A 185 -4.42 14.96 23.33
N ARG A 186 -3.62 14.36 22.45
CA ARG A 186 -2.21 14.06 22.69
C ARG A 186 -1.35 15.00 21.87
N LYS A 187 -0.47 15.74 22.55
CA LYS A 187 0.56 16.52 21.87
C LYS A 187 1.68 15.55 21.45
N LEU A 188 1.94 15.48 20.15
CA LEU A 188 3.00 14.66 19.58
C LEU A 188 4.31 15.45 19.48
N TYR A 189 4.21 16.75 19.21
CA TYR A 189 5.36 17.64 19.05
C TYR A 189 4.98 19.09 19.39
N GLN A 190 5.91 19.83 20.00
CA GLN A 190 5.73 21.23 20.33
C GLN A 190 7.09 21.98 20.31
N GLU A 191 7.18 22.98 19.45
CA GLU A 191 8.23 24.02 19.44
C GLU A 191 7.58 25.41 19.49
N LYS A 192 8.40 26.48 19.58
CA LYS A 192 7.89 27.85 19.76
C LYS A 192 6.89 28.29 18.69
N ASN A 193 7.04 27.81 17.45
CA ASN A 193 6.23 28.25 16.30
C ASN A 193 5.45 27.10 15.63
N GLN A 194 5.47 25.89 16.19
CA GLN A 194 4.86 24.72 15.56
C GLN A 194 4.37 23.73 16.61
N THR A 195 3.16 23.20 16.40
CA THR A 195 2.57 22.18 17.28
C THR A 195 1.94 21.10 16.40
N ILE A 196 2.13 19.84 16.76
CA ILE A 196 1.38 18.72 16.18
C ILE A 196 0.63 18.02 17.31
N ALA A 197 -0.69 18.03 17.21
CA ALA A 197 -1.59 17.38 18.15
C ALA A 197 -2.42 16.30 17.46
N LEU A 198 -2.90 15.36 18.24
CA LEU A 198 -3.66 14.19 17.81
C LEU A 198 -4.93 14.09 18.65
N LEU A 199 -6.10 14.01 18.01
CA LEU A 199 -7.35 13.65 18.68
C LEU A 199 -7.57 12.15 18.60
N ASP A 200 -7.66 11.52 19.76
CA ASP A 200 -7.83 10.07 19.88
C ASP A 200 -9.07 9.71 20.70
N ASN A 201 -9.54 8.49 20.49
CA ASN A 201 -10.71 7.97 21.20
C ASN A 201 -10.41 7.80 22.70
N PRO A 202 -11.30 8.22 23.62
CA PRO A 202 -11.15 8.03 25.07
C PRO A 202 -10.67 6.66 25.51
N ASP A 203 -11.13 5.60 24.84
CA ASP A 203 -10.85 4.21 25.23
C ASP A 203 -9.35 3.87 25.26
N LYS A 204 -8.51 4.59 24.52
CA LYS A 204 -7.06 4.31 24.46
C LYS A 204 -6.29 4.82 25.67
N ASN A 205 -6.76 5.86 26.36
CA ASN A 205 -6.07 6.47 27.51
C ASN A 205 -7.10 7.06 28.49
N PRO A 206 -7.88 6.24 29.21
CA PRO A 206 -9.01 6.71 30.01
C PRO A 206 -8.65 7.75 31.09
N ASP A 207 -7.38 7.79 31.51
CA ASP A 207 -6.88 8.74 32.51
C ASP A 207 -6.63 10.16 31.96
N GLN A 208 -6.64 10.35 30.63
CA GLN A 208 -6.48 11.68 30.04
C GLN A 208 -7.82 12.44 29.99
N LYS A 209 -7.75 13.72 30.37
CA LYS A 209 -8.89 14.63 30.35
C LYS A 209 -9.39 14.87 28.91
N LEU A 210 -10.71 14.81 28.76
CA LEU A 210 -11.40 15.01 27.48
C LEU A 210 -11.41 16.48 27.05
N LEU A 211 -11.22 16.74 25.74
CA LEU A 211 -11.51 18.00 25.07
C LEU A 211 -12.95 18.04 24.56
N ASN A 212 -13.49 19.25 24.55
CA ASN A 212 -14.77 19.54 23.92
C ASN A 212 -14.53 19.99 22.47
N ILE A 213 -15.40 19.56 21.55
CA ILE A 213 -15.30 19.90 20.13
C ILE A 213 -16.67 20.35 19.65
N PHE A 214 -16.73 21.54 19.06
CA PHE A 214 -17.93 22.06 18.44
C PHE A 214 -17.75 22.20 16.95
N ILE A 215 -18.61 21.51 16.20
CA ILE A 215 -18.71 21.63 14.74
C ILE A 215 -19.74 22.71 14.41
N PHE A 216 -19.40 23.54 13.43
CA PHE A 216 -20.24 24.57 12.82
C PHE A 216 -20.15 24.46 11.31
N GLU A 217 -21.28 24.55 10.62
CA GLU A 217 -21.31 24.61 9.16
C GLU A 217 -21.74 26.00 8.68
N THR A 218 -21.00 26.58 7.74
CA THR A 218 -21.32 27.88 7.16
C THR A 218 -22.26 27.73 5.97
N PRO A 219 -22.94 28.81 5.52
CA PRO A 219 -23.54 28.83 4.19
C PRO A 219 -22.48 28.54 3.11
N PRO A 220 -22.87 28.00 1.94
CA PRO A 220 -21.96 27.78 0.83
C PRO A 220 -21.30 29.07 0.34
N VAL A 221 -20.01 29.01 0.05
CA VAL A 221 -19.22 30.16 -0.42
C VAL A 221 -18.59 29.85 -1.77
N VAL A 222 -18.54 30.86 -2.64
CA VAL A 222 -17.72 30.80 -3.85
C VAL A 222 -16.26 30.93 -3.43
N HIS A 223 -15.42 29.98 -3.82
CA HIS A 223 -14.02 30.00 -3.44
C HIS A 223 -13.33 31.29 -3.92
N SER A 224 -12.45 31.84 -3.08
CA SER A 224 -11.81 33.14 -3.32
C SER A 224 -10.34 33.10 -2.90
N ILE A 225 -9.70 34.28 -2.89
CA ILE A 225 -8.32 34.42 -2.38
C ILE A 225 -8.27 33.93 -0.91
N PRO A 226 -7.34 33.02 -0.57
CA PRO A 226 -7.17 32.55 0.81
C PRO A 226 -6.86 33.72 1.76
N GLN A 227 -7.44 33.68 2.96
CA GLN A 227 -7.21 34.70 3.99
C GLN A 227 -6.16 34.22 5.01
N ILE A 228 -5.60 35.11 5.81
CA ILE A 228 -4.77 34.70 6.95
C ILE A 228 -5.70 34.24 8.07
N PRO A 229 -5.49 33.06 8.69
CA PRO A 229 -6.31 32.63 9.81
C PRO A 229 -6.30 33.63 10.97
N SER A 230 -7.48 33.89 11.52
CA SER A 230 -7.66 34.82 12.64
C SER A 230 -7.22 34.23 14.00
N TYR A 231 -6.44 34.99 14.78
CA TYR A 231 -5.98 34.62 16.13
C TYR A 231 -6.89 35.16 17.26
N LYS A 232 -7.99 35.79 16.90
CA LYS A 232 -9.02 36.26 17.85
C LYS A 232 -10.39 35.87 17.35
N LEU A 233 -11.27 35.49 18.27
CA LEU A 233 -12.64 35.10 17.92
C LEU A 233 -13.41 36.25 17.25
N GLY A 234 -13.20 37.49 17.67
CA GLY A 234 -13.83 38.66 17.08
C GLY A 234 -13.49 38.88 15.61
N SER A 235 -12.21 38.69 15.26
CA SER A 235 -11.75 38.79 13.88
C SER A 235 -12.30 37.65 13.02
N LEU A 236 -12.25 36.41 13.51
CA LEU A 236 -12.88 35.26 12.86
C LEU A 236 -14.39 35.48 12.66
N HIS A 237 -15.08 36.01 13.68
CA HIS A 237 -16.50 36.32 13.61
C HIS A 237 -16.81 37.35 12.53
N GLN A 238 -16.03 38.43 12.43
CA GLN A 238 -16.20 39.46 11.39
C GLN A 238 -15.96 38.91 9.98
N GLU A 239 -14.97 38.02 9.81
CA GLU A 239 -14.72 37.34 8.54
C GLU A 239 -15.90 36.45 8.14
N LEU A 240 -16.39 35.62 9.05
CA LEU A 240 -17.54 34.74 8.81
C LEU A 240 -18.86 35.52 8.65
N GLN A 241 -18.99 36.71 9.24
CA GLN A 241 -20.14 37.59 9.00
C GLN A 241 -20.24 38.04 7.54
N LYS A 242 -19.12 38.21 6.82
CA LYS A 242 -19.12 38.57 5.39
C LYS A 242 -19.81 37.50 4.53
N ILE A 243 -19.84 36.26 5.01
CA ILE A 243 -20.53 35.13 4.37
C ILE A 243 -21.83 34.77 5.10
N ASN A 244 -22.44 35.74 5.79
CA ASN A 244 -23.70 35.62 6.52
C ASN A 244 -23.70 34.57 7.65
N PHE A 245 -22.54 34.30 8.26
CA PHE A 245 -22.43 33.36 9.37
C PHE A 245 -22.09 34.05 10.70
N ASN A 246 -23.03 34.02 11.66
CA ASN A 246 -22.85 34.59 12.98
C ASN A 246 -22.27 33.55 13.97
N LEU A 247 -20.94 33.39 13.95
CA LEU A 247 -20.23 32.46 14.84
C LEU A 247 -20.46 32.73 16.33
N ALA A 248 -20.40 33.99 16.78
CA ALA A 248 -20.50 34.33 18.19
C ALA A 248 -21.86 33.90 18.79
N SER A 249 -22.96 34.22 18.11
CA SER A 249 -24.30 33.80 18.55
C SER A 249 -24.46 32.28 18.53
N LYS A 250 -23.98 31.61 17.47
CA LYS A 250 -24.05 30.14 17.35
C LYS A 250 -23.24 29.43 18.45
N LEU A 251 -22.04 29.92 18.73
CA LEU A 251 -21.18 29.42 19.80
C LEU A 251 -21.84 29.61 21.17
N ALA A 252 -22.40 30.79 21.43
CA ALA A 252 -23.12 31.08 22.67
C ALA A 252 -24.31 30.13 22.88
N THR A 253 -25.13 29.89 21.83
CA THR A 253 -26.23 28.92 21.88
C THR A 253 -25.75 27.50 22.18
N LYS A 254 -24.66 27.05 21.53
CA LYS A 254 -24.12 25.69 21.72
C LYS A 254 -23.51 25.53 23.13
N LEU A 255 -22.79 26.53 23.62
CA LEU A 255 -22.29 26.60 25.00
C LEU A 255 -23.43 26.52 26.02
N PHE A 256 -24.53 27.24 25.77
CA PHE A 256 -25.70 27.25 26.63
C PHE A 256 -26.40 25.88 26.66
N ALA A 257 -26.66 25.26 25.49
CA ALA A 257 -27.30 23.96 25.42
C ALA A 257 -26.46 22.85 26.10
N TYR A 258 -25.14 22.84 25.87
CA TYR A 258 -24.25 21.87 26.49
C TYR A 258 -24.12 22.07 28.01
N ALA A 259 -24.19 23.32 28.47
CA ALA A 259 -24.24 23.70 29.87
C ALA A 259 -25.51 23.19 30.59
N GLU A 260 -26.68 23.29 29.96
CA GLU A 260 -27.94 22.79 30.53
C GLU A 260 -27.95 21.25 30.65
N LEU A 261 -27.30 20.54 29.71
CA LEU A 261 -27.33 19.08 29.65
C LEU A 261 -26.27 18.39 30.54
N GLU A 262 -25.50 19.15 31.34
CA GLU A 262 -24.34 18.65 32.12
C GLU A 262 -23.31 17.83 31.30
N LYS A 263 -23.33 17.95 29.96
CA LYS A 263 -22.43 17.20 29.04
C LYS A 263 -20.99 17.75 29.02
N LEU A 264 -20.62 18.59 29.97
CA LEU A 264 -19.39 19.37 29.92
C LEU A 264 -18.22 18.67 30.61
N ASN A 265 -17.10 18.59 29.89
CA ASN A 265 -15.80 18.26 30.48
C ASN A 265 -15.08 19.56 30.86
N PRO A 266 -15.07 19.95 32.16
CA PRO A 266 -14.68 21.30 32.57
C PRO A 266 -13.16 21.57 32.56
N GLY A 267 -12.34 20.57 32.23
CA GLY A 267 -10.91 20.57 32.51
C GLY A 267 -10.01 21.09 31.40
N ASN A 268 -10.41 20.95 30.13
CA ASN A 268 -9.52 21.19 29.00
C ASN A 268 -10.21 22.04 27.92
N GLY A 269 -9.40 22.70 27.08
CA GLY A 269 -9.84 23.69 26.08
C GLY A 269 -10.93 23.22 25.10
N LEU A 270 -11.35 24.14 24.24
CA LEU A 270 -12.42 23.93 23.26
C LEU A 270 -11.83 24.00 21.85
N ILE A 271 -12.13 23.01 21.01
CA ILE A 271 -11.83 23.06 19.58
C ILE A 271 -13.10 23.47 18.85
N LEU A 272 -13.00 24.48 18.01
CA LEU A 272 -14.03 24.91 17.06
C LEU A 272 -13.65 24.34 15.70
N LEU A 273 -14.51 23.54 15.12
CA LEU A 273 -14.41 23.06 13.75
C LEU A 273 -15.43 23.82 12.91
N VAL A 274 -14.97 24.48 11.86
CA VAL A 274 -15.80 25.24 10.93
C VAL A 274 -15.74 24.55 9.58
N ARG A 275 -16.84 23.94 9.16
CA ARG A 275 -17.01 23.31 7.85
C ARG A 275 -17.53 24.34 6.86
N ILE A 276 -16.82 24.51 5.75
CA ILE A 276 -17.07 25.53 4.74
C ILE A 276 -17.38 24.84 3.41
N PRO A 277 -18.66 24.77 3.01
CA PRO A 277 -19.02 24.24 1.70
C PRO A 277 -18.57 25.21 0.60
N LYS A 278 -17.74 24.75 -0.33
CA LYS A 278 -17.15 25.56 -1.39
C LYS A 278 -17.79 25.27 -2.74
N LYS A 279 -18.02 26.35 -3.49
CA LYS A 279 -18.52 26.39 -4.85
C LYS A 279 -17.47 27.03 -5.76
N ARG A 280 -17.44 26.63 -7.03
CA ARG A 280 -16.58 27.25 -8.04
C ARG A 280 -17.13 28.58 -8.51
N ASP A 281 -18.43 28.62 -8.75
CA ASP A 281 -19.17 29.79 -9.22
C ASP A 281 -20.51 29.91 -8.48
N ILE A 282 -21.17 31.07 -8.60
CA ILE A 282 -22.40 31.36 -7.83
C ILE A 282 -23.54 30.36 -8.12
N ASP A 283 -23.60 29.88 -9.36
CA ASP A 283 -24.61 28.94 -9.85
C ASP A 283 -24.15 27.48 -9.81
N SER A 284 -22.91 27.21 -9.35
CA SER A 284 -22.41 25.84 -9.27
C SER A 284 -22.98 25.10 -8.05
N GLU A 285 -23.00 23.77 -8.14
CA GLU A 285 -23.18 22.89 -6.97
C GLU A 285 -21.99 23.03 -6.02
N ILE A 286 -22.15 22.53 -4.79
CA ILE A 286 -21.04 22.42 -3.83
C ILE A 286 -20.08 21.34 -4.35
N GLU A 287 -18.82 21.71 -4.57
CA GLU A 287 -17.79 20.78 -5.07
C GLU A 287 -16.96 20.16 -3.93
N GLU A 288 -16.77 20.90 -2.83
CA GLU A 288 -15.87 20.51 -1.74
C GLU A 288 -16.39 21.02 -0.39
N TYR A 289 -16.11 20.29 0.69
CA TYR A 289 -16.30 20.77 2.06
C TYR A 289 -14.94 20.91 2.72
N GLU A 290 -14.51 22.13 2.95
CA GLU A 290 -13.26 22.43 3.62
C GLU A 290 -13.47 22.49 5.14
N LEU A 291 -12.62 21.83 5.91
CA LEU A 291 -12.67 21.86 7.36
C LEU A 291 -11.58 22.78 7.90
N GLN A 292 -11.96 23.73 8.75
CA GLN A 292 -11.05 24.64 9.44
C GLN A 292 -11.12 24.39 10.95
N ALA A 293 -9.99 24.43 11.65
CA ALA A 293 -9.93 24.12 13.07
C ALA A 293 -9.31 25.26 13.89
N PHE A 294 -9.90 25.59 15.04
CA PHE A 294 -9.40 26.63 15.94
C PHE A 294 -9.45 26.12 17.38
N PHE A 295 -8.33 26.24 18.09
CA PHE A 295 -8.28 25.95 19.52
C PHE A 295 -8.48 27.24 20.33
N LEU A 296 -9.47 27.21 21.21
CA LEU A 296 -9.72 28.28 22.16
C LEU A 296 -8.79 28.11 23.36
N GLU A 297 -7.92 29.09 23.60
CA GLU A 297 -6.93 29.01 24.69
C GLU A 297 -7.57 28.96 26.09
N LYS A 298 -8.76 29.52 26.21
CA LYS A 298 -9.55 29.50 27.44
C LYS A 298 -10.28 28.17 27.58
N ASN A 299 -10.23 27.60 28.77
CA ASN A 299 -11.04 26.42 29.06
C ASN A 299 -12.54 26.77 29.02
N LEU A 300 -13.36 25.74 28.94
CA LEU A 300 -14.79 25.91 28.75
C LEU A 300 -15.46 26.66 29.92
N LYS A 301 -15.03 26.39 31.17
CA LYS A 301 -15.55 27.09 32.36
C LYS A 301 -15.29 28.59 32.31
N GLU A 302 -14.08 28.99 31.90
CA GLU A 302 -13.73 30.40 31.72
C GLU A 302 -14.54 31.04 30.59
N THR A 303 -14.73 30.32 29.50
CA THR A 303 -15.51 30.79 28.33
C THR A 303 -16.97 31.05 28.70
N ILE A 304 -17.59 30.12 29.46
CA ILE A 304 -18.96 30.26 29.97
C ILE A 304 -19.08 31.45 30.92
N LYS A 305 -18.07 31.67 31.78
CA LYS A 305 -18.04 32.83 32.68
C LYS A 305 -17.95 34.14 31.91
N ILE A 306 -17.11 34.20 30.87
CA ILE A 306 -16.94 35.38 30.00
C ILE A 306 -18.24 35.70 29.25
N LEU A 307 -18.96 34.68 28.79
CA LEU A 307 -20.26 34.82 28.14
C LEU A 307 -21.33 35.48 29.06
N GLY A 308 -21.10 35.51 30.37
CA GLY A 308 -22.02 36.07 31.37
C GLY A 308 -22.93 35.05 32.05
N LEU A 309 -22.77 33.76 31.74
CA LEU A 309 -23.54 32.68 32.35
C LEU A 309 -23.08 32.45 33.80
N LYS A 310 -24.03 32.41 34.73
CA LYS A 310 -23.77 32.17 36.15
C LYS A 310 -23.85 30.68 36.47
N THR A 311 -22.93 30.19 37.28
CA THR A 311 -22.97 28.83 37.85
C THR A 311 -23.48 28.89 39.29
N ASN A 312 -24.51 28.13 39.63
CA ASN A 312 -25.00 27.95 41.00
C ASN A 312 -24.89 26.46 41.41
N HIS A 313 -24.13 26.18 42.47
CA HIS A 313 -23.86 24.80 42.95
C HIS A 313 -23.40 23.79 41.88
N GLY A 314 -22.66 24.26 40.87
CA GLY A 314 -22.18 23.40 39.77
C GLY A 314 -23.10 23.41 38.53
N ASN A 315 -24.35 23.87 38.67
CA ASN A 315 -25.34 23.91 37.60
C ASN A 315 -25.41 25.32 37.02
N ILE A 316 -25.43 25.44 35.70
CA ILE A 316 -25.48 26.75 35.02
C ILE A 316 -26.93 27.27 35.09
N VAL A 317 -27.11 28.47 35.65
CA VAL A 317 -28.41 29.12 35.80
C VAL A 317 -28.55 30.18 34.71
N LEU A 318 -29.66 30.13 33.97
CA LEU A 318 -30.11 31.11 32.98
C LEU A 318 -29.89 32.55 33.49
N GLY A 319 -28.97 33.26 32.85
CA GLY A 319 -28.81 34.70 32.94
C GLY A 319 -28.74 35.30 31.54
N ASP A 320 -28.84 36.61 31.43
CA ASP A 320 -28.64 37.32 30.17
C ASP A 320 -27.19 37.12 29.71
N TYR A 321 -27.00 36.41 28.59
CA TYR A 321 -25.69 36.25 27.97
C TYR A 321 -25.54 37.21 26.79
N ASP A 322 -24.32 37.74 26.61
CA ASP A 322 -23.98 38.57 25.45
C ASP A 322 -22.91 37.86 24.60
N PRO A 323 -23.24 37.39 23.38
CA PRO A 323 -22.27 36.80 22.47
C PRO A 323 -21.05 37.70 22.19
N ASN A 324 -21.20 39.02 22.30
CA ASN A 324 -20.11 39.97 22.06
C ASN A 324 -18.98 39.84 23.09
N ASN A 325 -19.27 39.35 24.30
CA ASN A 325 -18.24 39.13 25.33
C ASN A 325 -17.21 38.08 24.91
N LEU A 326 -17.55 37.19 23.97
CA LEU A 326 -16.64 36.17 23.47
C LEU A 326 -15.61 36.71 22.46
N LEU A 327 -15.84 37.89 21.87
CA LEU A 327 -15.07 38.38 20.73
C LEU A 327 -13.60 38.66 21.05
N ASP A 328 -13.27 38.95 22.32
CA ASP A 328 -11.89 39.19 22.77
C ASP A 328 -11.09 37.91 23.05
N LEU A 329 -11.69 36.73 22.92
CA LEU A 329 -11.01 35.46 23.17
C LEU A 329 -9.93 35.17 22.11
N SER A 330 -8.76 34.74 22.59
CA SER A 330 -7.66 34.27 21.74
C SER A 330 -7.95 32.90 21.12
N LEU A 331 -7.59 32.76 19.85
CA LEU A 331 -7.66 31.52 19.08
C LEU A 331 -6.26 31.11 18.61
N LEU A 332 -6.06 29.80 18.55
CA LEU A 332 -4.95 29.19 17.85
C LEU A 332 -5.49 28.46 16.61
N PRO A 333 -5.30 28.98 15.39
CA PRO A 333 -5.65 28.29 14.16
C PRO A 333 -4.86 26.98 14.02
N LEU A 334 -5.52 25.91 13.60
CA LEU A 334 -4.96 24.58 13.42
C LEU A 334 -5.31 24.07 12.02
N ASN A 335 -4.35 23.46 11.33
CA ASN A 335 -4.57 22.75 10.07
C ASN A 335 -5.10 21.33 10.38
N PRO A 336 -6.38 21.02 10.12
CA PRO A 336 -6.93 19.70 10.38
C PRO A 336 -6.46 18.69 9.33
N THR A 337 -5.96 17.55 9.78
CA THR A 337 -5.44 16.49 8.89
C THR A 337 -6.11 15.16 9.24
N PRO A 338 -6.73 14.46 8.28
CA PRO A 338 -7.40 13.19 8.55
C PRO A 338 -6.41 12.09 8.88
N TYR A 339 -6.85 11.08 9.64
CA TYR A 339 -6.13 9.80 9.69
C TYR A 339 -6.12 9.11 8.33
N LEU A 340 -5.07 8.35 8.08
CA LEU A 340 -4.98 7.52 6.88
C LEU A 340 -6.12 6.49 6.86
N THR A 341 -6.86 6.45 5.77
CA THR A 341 -7.86 5.41 5.50
C THR A 341 -7.33 4.38 4.51
N PRO A 342 -7.88 3.17 4.48
CA PRO A 342 -7.57 2.16 3.46
C PRO A 342 -7.72 2.68 2.02
N SER A 343 -8.81 3.39 1.72
CA SER A 343 -9.06 3.96 0.39
C SER A 343 -8.02 5.04 0.02
N LYS A 344 -7.64 5.91 0.96
CA LYS A 344 -6.58 6.89 0.72
C LYS A 344 -5.21 6.23 0.58
N ALA A 345 -4.95 5.13 1.29
CA ALA A 345 -3.75 4.33 1.11
C ALA A 345 -3.68 3.68 -0.29
N LEU A 346 -4.79 3.13 -0.81
CA LEU A 346 -4.87 2.66 -2.20
C LEU A 346 -4.50 3.77 -3.18
N GLU A 347 -5.08 4.96 -3.02
CA GLU A 347 -4.79 6.12 -3.86
C GLU A 347 -3.30 6.53 -3.80
N HIS A 348 -2.72 6.63 -2.61
CA HIS A 348 -1.30 6.96 -2.44
C HIS A 348 -0.36 5.91 -3.04
N ASN A 349 -0.80 4.66 -3.16
CA ASN A 349 -0.05 3.58 -3.81
C ASN A 349 -0.38 3.44 -5.31
N GLY A 350 -1.23 4.30 -5.88
CA GLY A 350 -1.63 4.25 -7.29
C GLY A 350 -2.49 3.04 -7.65
N LEU A 351 -3.24 2.51 -6.68
CA LEU A 351 -4.17 1.39 -6.85
C LEU A 351 -5.61 1.88 -6.98
N GLU A 352 -6.48 1.03 -7.52
CA GLU A 352 -7.91 1.32 -7.67
C GLU A 352 -8.57 1.57 -6.31
N LYS A 353 -9.48 2.56 -6.26
CA LYS A 353 -10.32 2.80 -5.09
C LYS A 353 -11.32 1.64 -4.97
N ASP A 354 -11.63 1.24 -3.73
CA ASP A 354 -12.66 0.23 -3.39
C ASP A 354 -12.27 -1.26 -3.50
N ILE A 355 -10.98 -1.59 -3.38
CA ILE A 355 -10.56 -2.99 -3.21
C ILE A 355 -11.04 -3.52 -1.84
N GLU A 356 -12.06 -4.38 -1.88
CA GLU A 356 -12.79 -4.88 -0.71
C GLU A 356 -12.41 -6.32 -0.28
N GLN A 357 -11.30 -6.85 -0.79
CA GLN A 357 -10.97 -8.27 -0.71
C GLN A 357 -10.61 -8.76 0.69
N ARG A 358 -11.14 -9.94 1.05
CA ARG A 358 -10.81 -10.69 2.25
C ARG A 358 -9.65 -11.63 1.97
N ILE A 359 -8.53 -11.42 2.64
CA ILE A 359 -7.29 -12.17 2.39
C ILE A 359 -6.89 -12.92 3.65
N SER A 360 -6.75 -14.23 3.55
CA SER A 360 -6.17 -15.07 4.61
C SER A 360 -4.69 -15.30 4.35
N LEU A 361 -3.83 -15.07 5.36
CA LEU A 361 -2.38 -15.21 5.29
C LEU A 361 -1.93 -16.30 6.26
N ILE A 362 -1.37 -17.38 5.73
CA ILE A 362 -0.87 -18.52 6.49
C ILE A 362 0.65 -18.43 6.58
N GLY A 363 1.17 -18.30 7.79
CA GLY A 363 2.60 -18.12 8.05
C GLY A 363 3.01 -16.65 8.09
N LEU A 364 3.56 -16.24 9.23
CA LEU A 364 4.12 -14.92 9.49
C LEU A 364 5.59 -15.06 9.84
N GLY A 365 6.33 -15.82 9.03
CA GLY A 365 7.78 -15.86 9.12
C GLY A 365 8.44 -14.55 8.66
N ALA A 366 9.74 -14.61 8.35
CA ALA A 366 10.49 -13.48 7.83
C ALA A 366 9.86 -12.87 6.55
N LEU A 367 9.45 -13.73 5.61
CA LEU A 367 8.83 -13.31 4.37
C LEU A 367 7.37 -12.87 4.56
N GLY A 368 6.56 -13.73 5.19
CA GLY A 368 5.12 -13.50 5.37
C GLY A 368 4.79 -12.24 6.17
N SER A 369 5.57 -11.94 7.22
CA SER A 369 5.36 -10.72 8.02
C SER A 369 5.62 -9.42 7.24
N GLN A 370 6.62 -9.41 6.34
CA GLN A 370 6.92 -8.25 5.51
C GLN A 370 5.91 -8.09 4.36
N ILE A 371 5.49 -9.20 3.74
CA ILE A 371 4.44 -9.17 2.73
C ILE A 371 3.10 -8.69 3.33
N ALA A 372 2.75 -9.17 4.53
CA ALA A 372 1.56 -8.71 5.25
C ALA A 372 1.59 -7.20 5.53
N ASP A 373 2.73 -6.66 5.97
CA ASP A 373 2.92 -5.22 6.19
C ASP A 373 2.81 -4.42 4.88
N ASN A 374 3.47 -4.87 3.81
CA ASN A 374 3.38 -4.24 2.49
C ASN A 374 1.93 -4.20 1.95
N ILE A 375 1.22 -5.33 2.00
CA ILE A 375 -0.17 -5.46 1.52
C ILE A 375 -1.09 -4.56 2.35
N TYR A 376 -0.95 -4.58 3.68
CA TYR A 376 -1.79 -3.77 4.56
C TYR A 376 -1.56 -2.27 4.35
N ARG A 377 -0.30 -1.81 4.25
CA ARG A 377 0.06 -0.41 3.94
C ARG A 377 -0.39 0.03 2.55
N SER A 378 -0.54 -0.91 1.62
CA SER A 378 -1.09 -0.64 0.29
C SER A 378 -2.60 -0.37 0.31
N GLY A 379 -3.29 -0.63 1.43
CA GLY A 379 -4.70 -0.35 1.63
C GLY A 379 -5.60 -1.59 1.75
N PHE A 380 -5.06 -2.80 1.63
CA PHE A 380 -5.81 -4.04 1.85
C PHE A 380 -6.00 -4.28 3.35
N ASN A 381 -7.19 -3.96 3.88
CA ASN A 381 -7.42 -3.89 5.34
C ASN A 381 -8.24 -5.03 5.94
N LYS A 382 -8.76 -5.97 5.13
CA LYS A 382 -9.51 -7.16 5.57
C LYS A 382 -8.61 -8.39 5.55
N LEU A 383 -7.65 -8.43 6.47
CA LEU A 383 -6.68 -9.52 6.54
C LEU A 383 -6.95 -10.45 7.73
N SER A 384 -6.83 -11.75 7.48
CA SER A 384 -6.89 -12.81 8.49
C SER A 384 -5.52 -13.46 8.61
N LEU A 385 -4.86 -13.22 9.75
CA LEU A 385 -3.49 -13.60 10.00
C LEU A 385 -3.42 -14.94 10.76
N ILE A 386 -2.76 -15.95 10.20
CA ILE A 386 -2.73 -17.32 10.75
C ILE A 386 -1.29 -17.76 10.95
N ASP A 387 -0.86 -17.89 12.21
CA ASP A 387 0.45 -18.44 12.59
C ASP A 387 0.40 -18.89 14.06
N HIS A 388 0.92 -20.08 14.33
CA HIS A 388 0.94 -20.69 15.66
C HIS A 388 2.19 -20.33 16.47
N ASP A 389 3.21 -19.76 15.84
CA ASP A 389 4.48 -19.46 16.49
C ASP A 389 4.45 -18.20 17.34
N LYS A 390 5.36 -18.18 18.31
CA LYS A 390 5.73 -16.97 19.07
C LYS A 390 6.96 -16.29 18.46
N LEU A 391 7.09 -15.00 18.70
CA LEU A 391 8.28 -14.24 18.32
C LEU A 391 9.43 -14.55 19.28
N LEU A 392 10.54 -15.06 18.75
CA LEU A 392 11.77 -15.34 19.49
C LEU A 392 12.92 -14.43 19.02
N PRO A 393 13.98 -14.23 19.83
CA PRO A 393 15.02 -13.24 19.52
C PRO A 393 15.70 -13.41 18.16
N HIS A 394 15.89 -14.63 17.65
CA HIS A 394 16.45 -14.83 16.31
C HIS A 394 15.55 -14.31 15.18
N ASN A 395 14.24 -14.22 15.41
CA ASN A 395 13.31 -13.70 14.41
C ASN A 395 13.53 -12.21 14.18
N LEU A 396 13.96 -11.45 15.20
CA LEU A 396 14.20 -10.00 15.11
C LEU A 396 15.21 -9.61 14.03
N ALA A 397 16.07 -10.54 13.61
CA ALA A 397 17.00 -10.28 12.51
C ALA A 397 16.30 -10.03 11.16
N ARG A 398 15.05 -10.50 10.99
CA ARG A 398 14.38 -10.53 9.67
C ARG A 398 12.85 -10.48 9.65
N HIS A 399 12.20 -10.55 10.81
CA HIS A 399 10.76 -10.35 10.95
C HIS A 399 10.45 -8.85 11.07
N THR A 400 9.27 -8.40 10.64
CA THR A 400 8.83 -6.99 10.75
C THR A 400 8.58 -6.52 12.19
N LEU A 401 8.48 -7.45 13.15
CA LEU A 401 8.17 -7.10 14.55
C LEU A 401 9.47 -6.79 15.27
N ASP A 402 9.39 -5.82 16.18
CA ASP A 402 10.52 -5.41 17.01
C ASP A 402 10.53 -6.15 18.37
N GLY A 403 11.51 -5.78 19.20
CA GLY A 403 11.73 -6.39 20.50
C GLY A 403 10.59 -6.20 21.51
N THR A 404 9.63 -5.30 21.26
CA THR A 404 8.51 -5.05 22.17
C THR A 404 7.51 -6.21 22.19
N HIS A 405 7.53 -7.07 21.16
CA HIS A 405 6.64 -8.21 20.99
C HIS A 405 7.29 -9.57 21.33
N LEU A 406 8.48 -9.59 21.94
CA LEU A 406 9.17 -10.84 22.27
C LEU A 406 8.34 -11.73 23.19
N GLY A 407 8.20 -13.01 22.82
CA GLY A 407 7.41 -14.00 23.55
C GLY A 407 5.91 -13.97 23.27
N GLU A 408 5.41 -12.97 22.54
CA GLU A 408 4.03 -12.93 22.05
C GLU A 408 3.83 -13.83 20.82
N PHE A 409 2.60 -14.27 20.58
CA PHE A 409 2.26 -14.90 19.30
C PHE A 409 2.47 -13.90 18.16
N LYS A 410 3.13 -14.32 17.08
CA LYS A 410 3.46 -13.45 15.93
C LYS A 410 2.22 -12.76 15.37
N VAL A 411 1.09 -13.49 15.26
CA VAL A 411 -0.20 -12.93 14.80
C VAL A 411 -0.70 -11.78 15.68
N LYS A 412 -0.53 -11.86 17.01
CA LYS A 412 -0.98 -10.83 17.95
C LYS A 412 -0.10 -9.59 17.85
N GLY A 413 1.21 -9.77 17.80
CA GLY A 413 2.16 -8.68 17.58
C GLY A 413 1.88 -7.96 16.26
N MET A 414 1.75 -8.71 15.16
CA MET A 414 1.43 -8.15 13.85
C MET A 414 0.09 -7.40 13.86
N LYS A 415 -0.95 -7.94 14.48
CA LYS A 415 -2.22 -7.22 14.62
C LYS A 415 -2.04 -5.90 15.36
N ASN A 416 -1.30 -5.87 16.46
CA ASN A 416 -1.05 -4.65 17.22
C ASN A 416 -0.30 -3.60 16.37
N THR A 417 0.76 -4.01 15.67
CA THR A 417 1.54 -3.14 14.79
C THR A 417 0.70 -2.60 13.63
N LEU A 418 0.00 -3.46 12.89
CA LEU A 418 -0.79 -3.07 11.72
C LEU A 418 -2.02 -2.24 12.10
N SER A 419 -2.65 -2.52 13.24
CA SER A 419 -3.80 -1.74 13.74
C SER A 419 -3.47 -0.27 14.02
N SER A 420 -2.18 0.09 14.12
CA SER A 420 -1.76 1.48 14.32
C SER A 420 -1.73 2.32 13.05
N ILE A 421 -1.84 1.71 11.86
CA ILE A 421 -1.72 2.39 10.57
C ILE A 421 -3.05 3.01 10.12
N PHE A 422 -4.17 2.31 10.34
CA PHE A 422 -5.52 2.77 9.99
C PHE A 422 -6.38 2.94 11.24
N GLU A 423 -7.22 3.96 11.24
CA GLU A 423 -8.14 4.25 12.35
C GLU A 423 -9.09 3.08 12.66
N ASN A 424 -9.65 2.46 11.62
CA ASN A 424 -10.50 1.27 11.72
C ASN A 424 -9.87 0.12 10.94
N ASN A 425 -9.56 -0.98 11.63
CA ASN A 425 -9.00 -2.17 11.00
C ASN A 425 -9.95 -3.36 11.09
N LYS A 426 -9.92 -4.22 10.08
CA LYS A 426 -10.70 -5.46 10.00
C LYS A 426 -9.78 -6.69 10.13
N LEU A 427 -8.75 -6.57 10.98
CA LEU A 427 -7.74 -7.60 11.18
C LEU A 427 -8.24 -8.71 12.12
N ARG A 428 -8.23 -9.95 11.63
CA ARG A 428 -8.45 -11.16 12.44
C ARG A 428 -7.14 -11.93 12.61
N THR A 429 -7.05 -12.71 13.68
CA THR A 429 -5.84 -13.46 14.04
C THR A 429 -6.19 -14.83 14.56
N PHE A 430 -5.46 -15.85 14.12
CA PHE A 430 -5.62 -17.24 14.55
C PHE A 430 -4.25 -17.82 14.91
N THR A 431 -4.15 -18.43 16.09
CA THR A 431 -2.90 -19.03 16.61
C THR A 431 -2.81 -20.54 16.35
N GLU A 432 -3.57 -21.03 15.37
CA GLU A 432 -3.71 -22.45 15.06
C GLU A 432 -2.69 -22.91 14.02
N ASN A 433 -2.24 -24.16 14.13
CA ASN A 433 -1.45 -24.80 13.08
C ASN A 433 -2.40 -25.43 12.07
N VAL A 434 -2.29 -25.01 10.81
CA VAL A 434 -3.21 -25.44 9.74
C VAL A 434 -3.19 -26.94 9.45
N LEU A 435 -2.14 -27.67 9.84
CA LEU A 435 -2.05 -29.12 9.65
C LEU A 435 -2.82 -29.93 10.73
N HIS A 436 -3.29 -29.27 11.78
CA HIS A 436 -4.06 -29.90 12.86
C HIS A 436 -5.55 -29.69 12.63
N GLN A 437 -6.38 -30.24 13.54
CA GLN A 437 -7.82 -29.99 13.53
C GLN A 437 -8.09 -28.49 13.75
N LEU A 438 -8.73 -27.86 12.76
CA LEU A 438 -9.06 -26.44 12.79
C LEU A 438 -10.36 -26.19 13.56
N SER A 439 -10.41 -25.06 14.26
CA SER A 439 -11.63 -24.51 14.82
C SER A 439 -12.64 -24.17 13.71
N ASP A 440 -13.93 -24.18 14.07
CA ASP A 440 -14.98 -23.81 13.11
C ASP A 440 -14.89 -22.34 12.69
N ASP A 441 -14.40 -21.47 13.58
CA ASP A 441 -14.13 -20.07 13.27
C ASP A 441 -13.08 -19.91 12.16
N LEU A 442 -11.96 -20.65 12.24
CA LEU A 442 -10.91 -20.59 11.22
C LEU A 442 -11.37 -21.22 9.90
N LYS A 443 -12.10 -22.34 9.94
CA LYS A 443 -12.69 -22.93 8.73
C LYS A 443 -13.61 -21.93 8.03
N GLN A 444 -14.51 -21.30 8.78
CA GLN A 444 -15.43 -20.31 8.24
C GLN A 444 -14.68 -19.09 7.69
N GLU A 445 -13.59 -18.66 8.31
CA GLU A 445 -12.77 -17.56 7.80
C GLU A 445 -12.09 -17.91 6.47
N LEU A 446 -11.51 -19.11 6.36
CA LEU A 446 -10.88 -19.60 5.12
C LEU A 446 -11.92 -19.81 4.00
N GLU A 447 -13.11 -20.30 4.34
CA GLU A 447 -14.22 -20.47 3.40
C GLU A 447 -14.71 -19.12 2.83
N ASN A 448 -14.79 -18.09 3.68
CA ASN A 448 -15.24 -16.75 3.29
C ASN A 448 -14.13 -15.85 2.72
N SER A 449 -12.92 -16.37 2.54
CA SER A 449 -11.81 -15.60 1.96
C SER A 449 -11.99 -15.46 0.45
N ASP A 450 -11.54 -14.34 -0.10
CA ASP A 450 -11.46 -14.13 -1.56
C ASP A 450 -10.10 -14.58 -2.10
N LEU A 451 -9.09 -14.69 -1.22
CA LEU A 451 -7.73 -15.09 -1.55
C LEU A 451 -7.06 -15.73 -0.33
N ILE A 452 -6.36 -16.85 -0.53
CA ILE A 452 -5.55 -17.51 0.49
C ILE A 452 -4.08 -17.43 0.09
N LEU A 453 -3.26 -16.81 0.94
CA LEU A 453 -1.83 -16.65 0.76
C LEU A 453 -1.08 -17.59 1.71
N ASP A 454 -0.19 -18.41 1.16
CA ASP A 454 0.67 -19.33 1.89
C ASP A 454 2.11 -18.85 1.91
N PHE A 455 2.59 -18.55 3.10
CA PHE A 455 3.97 -18.17 3.42
C PHE A 455 4.59 -19.11 4.45
N SER A 456 4.02 -20.31 4.64
CA SER A 456 4.50 -21.29 5.62
C SER A 456 5.89 -21.84 5.29
N ALA A 457 6.33 -21.68 4.03
CA ALA A 457 7.53 -22.32 3.48
C ALA A 457 7.54 -23.85 3.66
N SER A 458 6.35 -24.47 3.67
CA SER A 458 6.16 -25.90 3.82
C SER A 458 5.37 -26.46 2.64
N ASN A 459 6.01 -27.33 1.87
CA ASN A 459 5.37 -28.10 0.80
C ASN A 459 4.19 -28.94 1.30
N ILE A 460 4.21 -29.41 2.55
CA ILE A 460 3.11 -30.15 3.16
C ILE A 460 1.92 -29.24 3.45
N VAL A 461 2.16 -28.02 3.95
CA VAL A 461 1.09 -27.03 4.17
C VAL A 461 0.45 -26.65 2.84
N SER A 462 1.27 -26.35 1.82
CA SER A 462 0.82 -26.05 0.45
C SER A 462 -0.14 -27.13 -0.09
N LYS A 463 0.24 -28.41 0.00
CA LYS A 463 -0.63 -29.54 -0.41
C LYS A 463 -1.90 -29.63 0.44
N TYR A 464 -1.77 -29.48 1.77
CA TYR A 464 -2.91 -29.54 2.68
C TYR A 464 -3.95 -28.44 2.41
N ILE A 465 -3.51 -27.19 2.19
CA ILE A 465 -4.45 -26.08 1.91
C ILE A 465 -5.09 -26.19 0.53
N SER A 466 -4.43 -26.88 -0.40
CA SER A 466 -4.95 -27.18 -1.74
C SER A 466 -6.10 -28.20 -1.66
N ASN A 467 -5.88 -29.29 -0.91
CA ASN A 467 -6.72 -30.49 -0.97
C ASN A 467 -7.71 -30.61 0.19
N ASN A 468 -7.36 -30.15 1.39
CA ASN A 468 -8.14 -30.41 2.60
C ASN A 468 -8.94 -29.18 3.10
N ILE A 469 -8.67 -27.98 2.57
CA ILE A 469 -9.42 -26.77 2.93
C ILE A 469 -10.58 -26.55 1.95
N VAL A 470 -11.80 -26.64 2.47
CA VAL A 470 -13.03 -26.36 1.73
C VAL A 470 -13.19 -24.84 1.57
N SER A 471 -12.81 -24.32 0.40
CA SER A 471 -12.97 -22.91 0.03
C SER A 471 -12.82 -22.76 -1.49
N ASN A 472 -13.54 -21.81 -2.08
CA ASN A 472 -13.44 -21.47 -3.51
C ASN A 472 -12.33 -20.46 -3.80
N ALA A 473 -11.73 -19.83 -2.79
CA ALA A 473 -10.71 -18.81 -2.97
C ALA A 473 -9.47 -19.34 -3.73
N PRO A 474 -8.93 -18.67 -4.75
CA PRO A 474 -7.62 -19.07 -5.29
C PRO A 474 -6.53 -19.05 -4.21
N ARG A 475 -5.56 -19.96 -4.33
CA ARG A 475 -4.37 -19.98 -3.46
C ARG A 475 -3.14 -19.41 -4.17
N ILE A 476 -2.31 -18.70 -3.41
CA ILE A 476 -0.97 -18.28 -3.83
C ILE A 476 0.03 -18.70 -2.76
N SER A 477 0.97 -19.58 -3.10
CA SER A 477 2.11 -19.92 -2.24
C SER A 477 3.34 -19.12 -2.65
N CYS A 478 4.04 -18.61 -1.65
CA CYS A 478 5.20 -17.74 -1.80
C CYS A 478 6.27 -18.16 -0.79
N PHE A 479 7.45 -18.50 -1.29
CA PHE A 479 8.55 -18.93 -0.44
C PHE A 479 9.90 -18.52 -1.04
N LEU A 480 10.93 -18.63 -0.22
CA LEU A 480 12.32 -18.43 -0.64
C LEU A 480 13.00 -19.78 -0.78
N ASN A 481 13.95 -19.87 -1.70
CA ASN A 481 14.81 -21.04 -1.79
C ASN A 481 15.74 -21.14 -0.56
N PRO A 482 16.38 -22.30 -0.33
CA PRO A 482 17.18 -22.55 0.89
C PRO A 482 18.31 -21.55 1.16
N ASN A 483 18.88 -20.94 0.12
CA ASN A 483 19.95 -19.94 0.25
C ASN A 483 19.46 -18.48 0.22
N GLY A 484 18.15 -18.26 0.08
CA GLY A 484 17.51 -16.94 0.11
C GLY A 484 17.88 -16.00 -1.03
N LYS A 485 18.39 -16.52 -2.16
CA LYS A 485 18.69 -15.71 -3.37
C LYS A 485 17.55 -15.70 -4.37
N ASP A 486 16.65 -16.69 -4.26
CA ASP A 486 15.55 -16.86 -5.18
C ASP A 486 14.23 -16.81 -4.40
N SER A 487 13.25 -16.08 -4.93
CA SER A 487 11.87 -16.12 -4.46
C SER A 487 10.97 -16.80 -5.48
N ILE A 488 10.04 -17.60 -4.98
CA ILE A 488 9.12 -18.39 -5.77
C ILE A 488 7.70 -17.91 -5.48
N LEU A 489 6.89 -17.77 -6.53
CA LEU A 489 5.44 -17.59 -6.45
C LEU A 489 4.78 -18.69 -7.28
N ILE A 490 3.87 -19.43 -6.65
CA ILE A 490 2.99 -20.41 -7.29
C ILE A 490 1.55 -19.97 -7.03
N LYS A 491 0.78 -19.77 -8.09
CA LYS A 491 -0.58 -19.22 -8.02
C LYS A 491 -1.55 -20.08 -8.83
N GLU A 492 -2.68 -20.40 -8.21
CA GLU A 492 -3.84 -21.01 -8.87
C GLU A 492 -4.54 -20.02 -9.82
N ASP A 493 -5.30 -20.53 -10.78
CA ASP A 493 -6.33 -19.74 -11.47
C ASP A 493 -7.51 -19.46 -10.54
N LEU A 494 -8.37 -18.48 -10.87
CA LEU A 494 -9.46 -18.06 -9.99
C LEU A 494 -10.48 -19.19 -9.78
N ASP A 495 -10.67 -20.03 -10.80
CA ASP A 495 -11.59 -21.16 -10.78
C ASP A 495 -10.98 -22.43 -10.17
N ARG A 496 -9.69 -22.38 -9.76
CA ARG A 496 -8.93 -23.49 -9.18
C ARG A 496 -8.88 -24.76 -10.03
N HIS A 497 -8.91 -24.63 -11.36
CA HIS A 497 -8.62 -25.76 -12.26
C HIS A 497 -7.14 -26.18 -12.19
N TYR A 498 -6.26 -25.26 -11.80
CA TYR A 498 -4.85 -25.48 -11.56
C TYR A 498 -4.59 -25.35 -10.07
N GLN A 499 -4.59 -26.49 -9.39
CA GLN A 499 -4.47 -26.54 -7.94
C GLN A 499 -3.00 -26.48 -7.49
N LEU A 500 -2.77 -25.90 -6.31
CA LEU A 500 -1.44 -25.63 -5.79
C LEU A 500 -0.57 -26.89 -5.64
N ASP A 501 -1.17 -28.01 -5.23
CA ASP A 501 -0.49 -29.32 -5.11
C ASP A 501 0.07 -29.83 -6.45
N THR A 502 -0.66 -29.64 -7.56
CA THR A 502 -0.23 -30.01 -8.91
C THR A 502 0.73 -29.00 -9.52
N LEU A 503 0.52 -27.70 -9.30
CA LEU A 503 1.43 -26.65 -9.75
C LEU A 503 2.81 -26.74 -9.10
N GLU A 504 2.88 -27.22 -7.85
CA GLU A 504 4.16 -27.47 -7.18
C GLU A 504 4.99 -28.53 -7.93
N LEU A 505 4.36 -29.53 -8.54
CA LEU A 505 5.03 -30.55 -9.34
C LEU A 505 5.56 -29.99 -10.66
N ASP A 506 4.78 -29.13 -11.31
CA ASP A 506 5.22 -28.40 -12.49
C ASP A 506 6.42 -27.48 -12.18
N TYR A 507 6.45 -26.91 -10.98
CA TYR A 507 7.61 -26.16 -10.50
C TYR A 507 8.87 -27.05 -10.43
N TYR A 508 8.82 -28.22 -9.79
CA TYR A 508 9.97 -29.13 -9.73
C TYR A 508 10.40 -29.64 -11.12
N ARG A 509 9.44 -30.01 -11.96
CA ARG A 509 9.68 -30.40 -13.35
C ARG A 509 10.33 -29.26 -14.15
N GLY A 510 9.85 -28.03 -13.98
CA GLY A 510 10.37 -26.85 -14.64
C GLY A 510 11.80 -26.51 -14.23
N ILE A 511 12.14 -26.68 -12.95
CA ILE A 511 13.53 -26.56 -12.46
C ILE A 511 14.42 -27.62 -13.13
N TYR A 512 13.98 -28.89 -13.14
CA TYR A 512 14.77 -29.96 -13.75
C TYR A 512 15.01 -29.74 -15.26
N ARG A 513 14.01 -29.23 -15.99
CA ARG A 513 14.13 -28.97 -17.44
C ARG A 513 15.00 -27.75 -17.79
N ARG A 514 15.34 -26.88 -16.84
CA ARG A 514 16.16 -25.69 -17.08
C ARG A 514 17.51 -25.80 -16.36
N SER A 515 18.57 -25.98 -17.12
CA SER A 515 19.94 -26.12 -16.58
C SER A 515 20.36 -24.97 -15.67
N GLU A 516 19.94 -23.74 -15.96
CA GLU A 516 20.25 -22.57 -15.14
C GLU A 516 19.65 -22.64 -13.72
N LEU A 517 18.65 -23.51 -13.49
CA LEU A 517 17.95 -23.68 -12.22
C LEU A 517 18.39 -24.93 -11.45
N HIS A 518 19.30 -25.78 -11.96
CA HIS A 518 19.67 -27.04 -11.31
C HIS A 518 20.25 -26.89 -9.88
N ASN A 519 20.84 -25.74 -9.56
CA ASN A 519 21.36 -25.43 -8.22
C ASN A 519 20.40 -24.57 -7.37
N HIS A 520 19.14 -24.39 -7.81
CA HIS A 520 18.14 -23.54 -7.16
C HIS A 520 17.83 -23.98 -5.73
N LEU A 521 17.75 -25.30 -5.49
CA LEU A 521 17.39 -25.90 -4.20
C LEU A 521 18.60 -26.43 -3.41
N ASP A 522 19.83 -26.05 -3.77
CA ASP A 522 21.01 -26.53 -3.04
C ASP A 522 21.05 -26.00 -1.59
N ILE A 523 21.24 -26.93 -0.64
CA ILE A 523 21.21 -26.72 0.82
C ILE A 523 22.64 -26.65 1.40
N SER A 524 23.69 -26.87 0.59
CA SER A 524 25.08 -26.99 1.02
C SER A 524 25.65 -25.80 1.82
N GLN A 525 24.95 -24.65 1.88
CA GLN A 525 25.46 -23.40 2.45
C GLN A 525 24.65 -22.80 3.63
N SER A 526 23.55 -23.41 4.13
CA SER A 526 22.50 -22.61 4.83
C SER A 526 22.08 -22.98 6.27
N ARG A 527 22.87 -23.72 7.08
CA ARG A 527 22.46 -24.08 8.46
C ARG A 527 23.30 -23.44 9.57
N ILE A 528 22.65 -22.69 10.47
CA ILE A 528 23.21 -22.23 11.76
C ILE A 528 22.27 -22.69 12.89
N GLY A 529 22.83 -23.32 13.93
CA GLY A 529 22.06 -23.70 15.12
C GLY A 529 21.82 -22.49 16.03
N TYR A 530 20.56 -22.21 16.37
CA TYR A 530 20.20 -21.14 17.30
C TYR A 530 20.17 -21.62 18.77
N ALA A 531 20.03 -22.93 19.01
CA ALA A 531 20.14 -23.57 20.31
C ALA A 531 20.73 -25.00 20.19
N TYR A 532 21.15 -25.58 21.32
CA TYR A 532 21.80 -26.91 21.41
C TYR A 532 20.93 -28.11 20.95
N ASN A 533 19.71 -27.87 20.44
CA ASN A 533 18.79 -28.88 19.91
C ASN A 533 18.71 -28.79 18.37
N CYS A 534 18.80 -29.93 17.70
CA CYS A 534 18.72 -30.07 16.24
C CYS A 534 17.40 -29.60 15.59
N ARG A 535 16.40 -29.17 16.37
CA ARG A 535 15.10 -28.65 15.88
C ARG A 535 15.04 -27.12 15.79
N ASP A 536 15.98 -26.40 16.41
CA ASP A 536 16.02 -24.92 16.38
C ASP A 536 17.03 -24.41 15.35
N VAL A 537 16.90 -24.89 14.10
CA VAL A 537 17.77 -24.49 12.99
C VAL A 537 17.14 -23.30 12.28
N SER A 538 17.69 -22.11 12.50
CA SER A 538 17.38 -20.95 11.68
C SER A 538 18.20 -21.02 10.41
N SER A 539 17.55 -20.87 9.25
CA SER A 539 18.26 -20.71 7.98
C SER A 539 19.08 -19.40 8.01
N GLN A 540 20.28 -19.44 7.42
CA GLN A 540 21.09 -18.24 7.21
C GLN A 540 20.54 -17.49 5.99
N MET A 541 19.81 -16.41 6.23
CA MET A 541 19.19 -15.61 5.17
C MET A 541 19.43 -14.12 5.43
N PRO A 542 20.10 -13.38 4.52
CA PRO A 542 20.29 -11.94 4.67
C PRO A 542 18.96 -11.19 4.68
N GLN A 543 18.77 -10.28 5.64
CA GLN A 543 17.55 -9.47 5.74
C GLN A 543 17.28 -8.64 4.48
N ILE A 544 18.33 -8.13 3.81
CA ILE A 544 18.18 -7.36 2.59
C ILE A 544 17.57 -8.18 1.45
N ASN A 545 17.90 -9.48 1.36
CA ASN A 545 17.28 -10.37 0.39
C ASN A 545 15.82 -10.62 0.75
N VAL A 546 15.51 -10.86 2.02
CA VAL A 546 14.12 -11.02 2.46
C VAL A 546 13.30 -9.79 2.10
N ALA A 547 13.82 -8.58 2.34
CA ALA A 547 13.18 -7.30 2.02
C ALA A 547 12.98 -7.08 0.51
N GLN A 548 14.00 -7.37 -0.30
CA GLN A 548 13.89 -7.26 -1.76
C GLN A 548 12.85 -8.24 -2.32
N HIS A 549 12.90 -9.50 -1.87
CA HIS A 549 11.99 -10.53 -2.34
C HIS A 549 10.56 -10.36 -1.81
N SER A 550 10.38 -9.86 -0.59
CA SER A 550 9.04 -9.51 -0.08
C SER A 550 8.42 -8.38 -0.91
N ALA A 551 9.18 -7.35 -1.31
CA ALA A 551 8.69 -6.32 -2.22
C ALA A 551 8.32 -6.86 -3.62
N ILE A 552 9.14 -7.74 -4.20
CA ILE A 552 8.87 -8.39 -5.50
C ILE A 552 7.59 -9.23 -5.45
N LEU A 553 7.44 -10.04 -4.40
CA LEU A 553 6.29 -10.92 -4.22
C LEU A 553 5.03 -10.12 -3.91
N SER A 554 5.08 -9.11 -3.04
CA SER A 554 3.95 -8.19 -2.79
C SER A 554 3.44 -7.55 -4.09
N ARG A 555 4.36 -7.03 -4.93
CA ARG A 555 4.00 -6.47 -6.24
C ARG A 555 3.35 -7.53 -7.14
N SER A 556 3.88 -8.75 -7.15
CA SER A 556 3.36 -9.83 -7.99
C SER A 556 1.98 -10.30 -7.54
N ILE A 557 1.73 -10.38 -6.23
CA ILE A 557 0.41 -10.68 -5.66
C ILE A 557 -0.59 -9.58 -6.06
N ILE A 558 -0.28 -8.31 -5.78
CA ILE A 558 -1.17 -7.17 -6.08
C ILE A 558 -1.48 -7.08 -7.58
N ASN A 559 -0.51 -7.36 -8.46
CA ASN A 559 -0.70 -7.28 -9.91
C ASN A 559 -1.40 -8.50 -10.53
N SER A 560 -1.61 -9.58 -9.78
CA SER A 560 -2.12 -10.84 -10.33
C SER A 560 -3.32 -11.43 -9.60
N TYR A 561 -3.68 -10.97 -8.40
CA TYR A 561 -4.71 -11.60 -7.59
C TYR A 561 -6.08 -11.75 -8.30
N ASN A 562 -6.43 -10.85 -9.22
CA ASN A 562 -7.69 -10.86 -9.99
C ASN A 562 -7.56 -11.46 -11.39
N LYS A 563 -6.39 -12.00 -11.76
CA LYS A 563 -6.15 -12.59 -13.07
C LYS A 563 -6.48 -14.07 -13.04
N ASN A 564 -7.37 -14.50 -13.95
CA ASN A 564 -7.73 -15.91 -14.11
C ASN A 564 -6.69 -16.68 -14.94
N CYS A 565 -5.46 -16.73 -14.46
CA CYS A 565 -4.41 -17.54 -15.04
C CYS A 565 -3.52 -18.15 -13.94
N PRO A 566 -3.12 -19.43 -14.06
CA PRO A 566 -2.13 -20.00 -13.18
C PRO A 566 -0.77 -19.36 -13.44
N LEU A 567 0.09 -19.33 -12.43
CA LEU A 567 1.41 -18.74 -12.55
C LEU A 567 2.43 -19.47 -11.68
N ILE A 568 3.57 -19.81 -12.28
CA ILE A 568 4.77 -20.24 -11.56
C ILE A 568 5.91 -19.32 -11.98
N SER A 569 6.44 -18.55 -11.03
CA SER A 569 7.50 -17.59 -11.29
C SER A 569 8.60 -17.68 -10.23
N ILE A 570 9.85 -17.62 -10.70
CA ILE A 570 11.05 -17.58 -9.86
C ILE A 570 11.77 -16.26 -10.15
N TRP A 571 12.14 -15.53 -9.10
CA TRP A 571 12.99 -14.35 -9.20
C TRP A 571 14.31 -14.63 -8.53
N ARG A 572 15.42 -14.55 -9.27
CA ARG A 572 16.78 -14.75 -8.77
C ARG A 572 17.50 -13.43 -8.66
N THR A 573 18.03 -13.14 -7.49
CA THR A 573 18.79 -11.92 -7.21
C THR A 573 20.29 -12.21 -7.17
N ASN A 574 21.08 -11.44 -7.91
CA ASN A 574 22.54 -11.54 -7.87
C ASN A 574 23.15 -10.68 -6.74
N GLN A 575 24.47 -10.76 -6.55
CA GLN A 575 25.16 -10.01 -5.48
C GLN A 575 25.08 -8.48 -5.62
N LYS A 576 24.76 -7.96 -6.80
CA LYS A 576 24.55 -6.52 -7.04
C LYS A 576 23.11 -6.07 -6.76
N GLY A 577 22.22 -7.01 -6.44
CA GLY A 577 20.79 -6.74 -6.25
C GLY A 577 19.97 -6.77 -7.55
N GLU A 578 20.55 -7.14 -8.69
CA GLU A 578 19.79 -7.26 -9.94
C GLU A 578 18.97 -8.56 -9.90
N THR A 579 17.71 -8.48 -10.33
CA THR A 579 16.77 -9.61 -10.28
C THR A 579 16.35 -10.06 -11.69
N ASN A 580 16.53 -11.34 -11.98
CA ASN A 580 16.02 -11.98 -13.19
C ASN A 580 14.77 -12.83 -12.87
N ARG A 581 13.76 -12.77 -13.74
CA ARG A 581 12.53 -13.55 -13.63
C ARG A 581 12.55 -14.75 -14.57
N PHE A 582 12.16 -15.91 -14.07
CA PHE A 582 11.95 -17.15 -14.81
C PHE A 582 10.51 -17.62 -14.61
N ASP A 583 9.72 -17.64 -15.70
CA ASP A 583 8.37 -18.20 -15.67
C ASP A 583 8.40 -19.66 -16.11
N LEU A 584 7.72 -20.54 -15.38
CA LEU A 584 7.62 -21.97 -15.67
C LEU A 584 6.23 -22.30 -16.24
N ALA A 585 6.17 -23.36 -17.03
CA ALA A 585 4.92 -23.82 -17.65
C ALA A 585 3.99 -24.44 -16.60
N CYS A 586 2.70 -24.13 -16.69
CA CYS A 586 1.63 -24.69 -15.86
C CYS A 586 0.77 -25.62 -16.72
N HIS A 587 0.56 -26.86 -16.28
CA HIS A 587 -0.16 -27.87 -17.04
C HIS A 587 -1.42 -28.31 -16.30
N LYS A 588 -2.43 -28.73 -17.05
CA LYS A 588 -3.63 -29.35 -16.48
C LYS A 588 -3.33 -30.78 -16.07
N TYR A 589 -3.83 -31.17 -14.90
CA TYR A 589 -3.78 -32.55 -14.44
C TYR A 589 -5.15 -33.20 -14.62
N GLN A 590 -5.13 -34.47 -15.03
CA GLN A 590 -6.29 -35.34 -15.04
C GLN A 590 -6.29 -36.15 -13.76
N THR A 591 -7.44 -36.24 -13.10
CA THR A 591 -7.66 -37.09 -11.94
C THR A 591 -8.32 -38.39 -12.39
N ILE A 592 -7.72 -39.52 -12.03
CA ILE A 592 -8.21 -40.87 -12.30
C ILE A 592 -8.34 -41.59 -10.97
N ASN A 593 -9.54 -42.03 -10.63
CA ASN A 593 -9.77 -42.83 -9.42
C ASN A 593 -9.50 -44.30 -9.71
N HIS A 594 -8.65 -44.93 -8.90
CA HIS A 594 -8.37 -46.36 -8.98
C HIS A 594 -8.36 -46.96 -7.57
N ARG A 595 -9.35 -47.82 -7.28
CA ARG A 595 -9.60 -48.34 -5.92
C ARG A 595 -9.74 -47.17 -4.93
N ASN A 596 -8.88 -47.09 -3.91
CA ASN A 596 -8.86 -46.03 -2.91
C ASN A 596 -7.92 -44.86 -3.28
N TRP A 597 -7.15 -44.99 -4.37
CA TRP A 597 -6.17 -43.99 -4.76
C TRP A 597 -6.73 -43.00 -5.78
N GLU A 598 -6.41 -41.72 -5.57
CA GLU A 598 -6.55 -40.69 -6.59
C GLU A 598 -5.23 -40.56 -7.37
N ILE A 599 -5.25 -40.78 -8.68
CA ILE A 599 -4.08 -40.64 -9.55
C ILE A 599 -4.20 -39.32 -10.30
N LYS A 600 -3.32 -38.36 -10.01
CA LYS A 600 -3.21 -37.09 -10.72
C LYS A 600 -2.07 -37.15 -11.73
N ILE A 601 -2.38 -37.10 -13.03
CA ILE A 601 -1.38 -37.14 -14.11
C ILE A 601 -1.44 -35.89 -15.00
N SER A 602 -0.28 -35.29 -15.29
CA SER A 602 -0.20 -34.13 -16.18
C SER A 602 -0.61 -34.48 -17.61
N SER A 603 -1.47 -33.68 -18.22
CA SER A 603 -1.91 -33.86 -19.62
C SER A 603 -0.72 -33.84 -20.59
N SER A 604 0.28 -32.99 -20.32
CA SER A 604 1.50 -32.92 -21.13
C SER A 604 2.39 -34.18 -21.05
N ILE A 605 2.24 -34.98 -19.99
CA ILE A 605 2.95 -36.25 -19.84
C ILE A 605 2.20 -37.36 -20.57
N LEU A 606 0.87 -37.35 -20.53
CA LEU A 606 0.08 -38.25 -21.37
C LEU A 606 0.38 -38.02 -22.86
N GLU A 607 0.38 -36.76 -23.33
CA GLU A 607 0.77 -36.41 -24.70
C GLU A 607 2.16 -36.95 -25.06
N LYS A 608 3.14 -36.72 -24.18
CA LYS A 608 4.50 -37.26 -24.36
C LYS A 608 4.52 -38.78 -24.47
N ILE A 609 3.77 -39.49 -23.63
CA ILE A 609 3.68 -40.95 -23.65
C ILE A 609 3.01 -41.44 -24.95
N TYR A 610 1.94 -40.77 -25.40
CA TYR A 610 1.28 -41.08 -26.67
C TYR A 610 2.20 -40.84 -27.87
N ASP A 611 3.00 -39.77 -27.85
CA ASP A 611 4.00 -39.49 -28.87
C ASP A 611 5.11 -40.56 -28.88
N GLU A 612 5.61 -40.96 -27.71
CA GLU A 612 6.61 -42.02 -27.59
C GLU A 612 6.08 -43.36 -28.14
N ARG A 613 4.83 -43.74 -27.80
CA ARG A 613 4.15 -44.90 -28.39
C ARG A 613 4.08 -44.80 -29.91
N SER A 614 3.53 -43.70 -30.42
CA SER A 614 3.29 -43.51 -31.86
C SER A 614 4.58 -43.59 -32.68
N ASN A 615 5.71 -43.11 -32.14
CA ASN A 615 7.02 -43.18 -32.79
C ASN A 615 7.65 -44.58 -32.79
N LYS A 616 7.14 -45.51 -31.98
CA LYS A 616 7.70 -46.86 -31.79
C LYS A 616 6.85 -47.98 -32.39
N LEU A 617 5.61 -47.67 -32.79
CA LEU A 617 4.74 -48.62 -33.48
C LEU A 617 5.44 -49.27 -34.69
N PRO A 618 5.23 -50.58 -34.92
CA PRO A 618 4.31 -51.47 -34.21
C PRO A 618 4.90 -52.09 -32.92
N ASN A 619 6.11 -51.72 -32.51
CA ASN A 619 6.73 -52.29 -31.31
C ASN A 619 6.17 -51.63 -30.04
N GLU A 620 6.13 -52.42 -28.97
CA GLU A 620 5.93 -51.91 -27.62
C GLU A 620 7.12 -51.07 -27.17
N THR A 621 6.84 -50.00 -26.43
CA THR A 621 7.85 -49.18 -25.75
C THR A 621 7.35 -48.79 -24.37
N GLY A 622 8.20 -48.18 -23.56
CA GLY A 622 7.83 -47.75 -22.21
C GLY A 622 8.93 -46.96 -21.52
N GLY A 623 8.88 -46.94 -20.19
CA GLY A 623 9.83 -46.20 -19.38
C GLY A 623 9.40 -46.10 -17.93
N VAL A 624 10.01 -45.17 -17.19
CA VAL A 624 9.68 -44.96 -15.78
C VAL A 624 8.85 -43.70 -15.58
N LEU A 625 8.01 -43.72 -14.55
CA LEU A 625 7.20 -42.60 -14.09
C LEU A 625 7.91 -41.90 -12.92
N VAL A 626 7.95 -40.58 -12.98
CA VAL A 626 8.53 -39.71 -11.95
C VAL A 626 7.42 -38.85 -11.35
N GLY A 627 7.43 -38.71 -10.02
CA GLY A 627 6.38 -38.00 -9.32
C GLY A 627 6.49 -38.08 -7.80
N TYR A 628 5.34 -38.02 -7.12
CA TYR A 628 5.23 -37.99 -5.66
C TYR A 628 4.04 -38.83 -5.21
N ILE A 629 4.17 -39.56 -4.10
CA ILE A 629 3.08 -40.35 -3.50
C ILE A 629 2.76 -39.76 -2.13
N ASN A 630 1.53 -39.28 -1.96
CA ASN A 630 0.98 -38.89 -0.67
C ASN A 630 0.20 -40.05 -0.08
N THR A 631 0.82 -40.77 0.86
CA THR A 631 0.20 -41.93 1.52
C THR A 631 -0.87 -41.56 2.53
N LYS A 632 -0.89 -40.33 3.04
CA LYS A 632 -1.88 -39.88 4.04
C LYS A 632 -3.23 -39.60 3.39
N ASP A 633 -3.22 -38.93 2.25
CA ASP A 633 -4.43 -38.56 1.50
C ASP A 633 -4.72 -39.54 0.35
N GLU A 634 -3.94 -40.62 0.22
CA GLU A 634 -4.06 -41.64 -0.82
C GLU A 634 -4.03 -41.06 -2.26
N ILE A 635 -3.07 -40.15 -2.52
CA ILE A 635 -2.91 -39.49 -3.83
C ILE A 635 -1.57 -39.86 -4.47
N ILE A 636 -1.59 -40.35 -5.70
CA ILE A 636 -0.41 -40.58 -6.55
C ILE A 636 -0.32 -39.46 -7.57
N TYR A 637 0.78 -38.72 -7.57
CA TYR A 637 1.04 -37.66 -8.52
C TYR A 637 2.09 -38.07 -9.54
N ILE A 638 1.76 -38.03 -10.82
CA ILE A 638 2.67 -38.31 -11.94
C ILE A 638 3.02 -36.98 -12.63
N SER A 639 4.28 -36.56 -12.49
CA SER A 639 4.75 -35.24 -12.95
C SER A 639 5.65 -35.29 -14.17
N ASP A 640 6.44 -36.34 -14.35
CA ASP A 640 7.23 -36.57 -15.57
C ASP A 640 7.37 -38.06 -15.90
N SER A 641 7.93 -38.34 -17.06
CA SER A 641 8.34 -39.69 -17.45
C SER A 641 9.79 -39.67 -17.95
N LEU A 642 10.53 -40.75 -17.79
CA LEU A 642 11.75 -40.97 -18.54
C LEU A 642 11.48 -41.97 -19.66
N LYS A 643 11.98 -41.65 -20.85
CA LYS A 643 11.86 -42.49 -22.05
C LYS A 643 12.55 -43.84 -21.85
N SER A 644 12.22 -44.78 -22.72
CA SER A 644 12.89 -46.08 -22.76
C SER A 644 14.42 -45.94 -22.84
N PRO A 645 15.19 -46.58 -21.93
CA PRO A 645 16.64 -46.61 -22.00
C PRO A 645 17.14 -47.16 -23.34
N SER A 646 18.31 -46.71 -23.80
CA SER A 646 18.84 -47.06 -25.13
C SER A 646 19.16 -48.56 -25.30
N ASP A 647 19.35 -49.28 -24.19
CA ASP A 647 19.62 -50.72 -24.13
C ASP A 647 18.34 -51.56 -23.93
N SER A 648 17.16 -50.95 -24.03
CA SER A 648 15.88 -51.67 -23.96
C SER A 648 15.65 -52.51 -25.21
N ILE A 649 14.92 -53.61 -25.02
CA ILE A 649 14.53 -54.52 -26.09
C ILE A 649 13.03 -54.33 -26.34
N GLU A 650 12.68 -53.95 -27.57
CA GLU A 650 11.33 -53.56 -27.99
C GLU A 650 10.88 -54.45 -29.17
N TYR A 651 9.79 -55.20 -28.99
CA TYR A 651 9.13 -56.04 -30.01
C TYR A 651 7.62 -55.74 -30.07
N PRO A 652 6.89 -56.17 -31.12
CA PRO A 652 5.43 -55.99 -31.20
C PRO A 652 4.62 -56.69 -30.11
N ASP A 653 5.21 -57.66 -29.40
CA ASP A 653 4.52 -58.49 -28.41
C ASP A 653 5.27 -58.57 -27.08
N SER A 654 6.34 -57.78 -26.92
CA SER A 654 7.09 -57.73 -25.67
C SER A 654 7.96 -56.47 -25.55
N TYR A 655 8.05 -55.95 -24.33
CA TYR A 655 8.96 -54.88 -23.94
C TYR A 655 9.80 -55.29 -22.73
N THR A 656 11.13 -55.17 -22.83
CA THR A 656 12.05 -55.32 -21.69
C THR A 656 12.86 -54.04 -21.50
N ARG A 657 12.58 -53.33 -20.41
CA ARG A 657 13.25 -52.07 -20.08
C ARG A 657 14.74 -52.29 -19.75
N GLY A 658 15.60 -51.56 -20.44
CA GLY A 658 17.02 -51.47 -20.15
C GLY A 658 17.33 -50.66 -18.89
N LYS A 659 18.60 -50.38 -18.66
CA LYS A 659 19.05 -49.62 -17.46
C LYS A 659 20.09 -48.54 -17.76
N ASN A 660 20.51 -48.39 -19.01
CA ASN A 660 21.60 -47.49 -19.38
C ASN A 660 21.25 -46.02 -18.99
N ASN A 661 22.12 -45.39 -18.19
CA ASN A 661 21.99 -44.03 -17.64
C ASN A 661 20.72 -43.75 -16.82
N LEU A 662 19.88 -44.76 -16.55
CA LEU A 662 18.60 -44.54 -15.87
C LEU A 662 18.79 -44.10 -14.42
N LEU A 663 19.68 -44.78 -13.69
CA LEU A 663 19.97 -44.45 -12.29
C LEU A 663 20.57 -43.04 -12.16
N GLU A 664 21.51 -42.68 -13.04
CA GLU A 664 22.14 -41.36 -13.03
C GLU A 664 21.12 -40.22 -13.28
N GLU A 665 20.16 -40.43 -14.18
CA GLU A 665 19.11 -39.44 -14.42
C GLU A 665 18.11 -39.36 -13.26
N LEU A 666 17.78 -40.48 -12.59
CA LEU A 666 16.96 -40.47 -11.38
C LEU A 666 17.66 -39.77 -10.21
N GLU A 667 18.94 -40.06 -9.96
CA GLU A 667 19.75 -39.38 -8.94
C GLU A 667 19.86 -37.87 -9.21
N LYS A 668 19.87 -37.48 -10.49
CA LYS A 668 19.84 -36.08 -10.88
C LYS A 668 18.48 -35.42 -10.61
N TYR A 669 17.35 -36.11 -10.85
CA TYR A 669 16.03 -35.64 -10.41
C TYR A 669 15.99 -35.42 -8.91
N ASP A 670 16.43 -36.41 -8.14
CA ASP A 670 16.48 -36.37 -6.67
C ASP A 670 17.32 -35.17 -6.19
N LYS A 671 18.50 -34.97 -6.76
CA LYS A 671 19.38 -33.84 -6.42
C LYS A 671 18.79 -32.48 -6.77
N VAL A 672 18.34 -32.29 -8.01
CA VAL A 672 17.87 -30.99 -8.51
C VAL A 672 16.58 -30.57 -7.81
N THR A 673 15.73 -31.53 -7.48
CA THR A 673 14.42 -31.27 -6.86
C THR A 673 14.45 -31.41 -5.35
N ALA A 674 15.60 -31.65 -4.73
CA ALA A 674 15.75 -31.90 -3.29
C ALA A 674 14.81 -33.02 -2.77
N ASN A 675 14.77 -34.13 -3.52
CA ASN A 675 13.96 -35.33 -3.27
C ASN A 675 12.44 -35.07 -3.23
N GLN A 676 11.96 -34.01 -3.87
CA GLN A 676 10.53 -33.67 -3.87
C GLN A 676 9.74 -34.42 -4.95
N ILE A 677 10.39 -34.81 -6.04
CA ILE A 677 9.85 -35.77 -7.01
C ILE A 677 10.90 -36.83 -7.30
N THR A 678 10.47 -38.08 -7.45
CA THR A 678 11.36 -39.24 -7.60
C THR A 678 10.67 -40.35 -8.39
N TYR A 679 11.32 -41.51 -8.56
CA TYR A 679 10.73 -42.69 -9.17
C TYR A 679 9.48 -43.17 -8.39
N ILE A 680 8.37 -43.36 -9.11
CA ILE A 680 7.11 -43.83 -8.51
C ILE A 680 6.52 -45.08 -9.17
N GLY A 681 6.97 -45.43 -10.37
CA GLY A 681 6.43 -46.59 -11.09
C GLY A 681 6.92 -46.73 -12.52
N GLU A 682 6.28 -47.63 -13.25
CA GLU A 682 6.63 -47.98 -14.63
C GLU A 682 5.47 -47.67 -15.56
N TRP A 683 5.76 -47.47 -16.85
CA TRP A 683 4.75 -47.46 -17.89
C TRP A 683 5.23 -48.17 -19.14
N HIS A 684 4.30 -48.73 -19.90
CA HIS A 684 4.56 -49.27 -21.22
C HIS A 684 3.32 -49.13 -22.12
N SER A 685 3.48 -49.47 -23.38
CA SER A 685 2.46 -49.35 -24.41
C SER A 685 2.20 -50.69 -25.08
N HIS A 686 0.93 -50.94 -25.42
CA HIS A 686 0.52 -52.03 -26.30
C HIS A 686 0.25 -51.50 -27.73
N PRO A 687 0.50 -52.31 -28.78
CA PRO A 687 0.30 -51.88 -30.16
C PRO A 687 -1.19 -51.66 -30.51
N ASP A 688 -1.45 -51.18 -31.73
CA ASP A 688 -2.81 -50.93 -32.20
C ASP A 688 -3.66 -52.20 -32.22
N ASN A 689 -4.93 -52.07 -31.83
CA ASN A 689 -5.92 -53.15 -31.69
C ASN A 689 -5.64 -54.17 -30.57
N CYS A 690 -4.68 -53.92 -29.67
CA CYS A 690 -4.46 -54.72 -28.46
C CYS A 690 -5.25 -54.17 -27.26
N SER A 691 -5.66 -55.02 -26.31
CA SER A 691 -6.26 -54.54 -25.04
C SER A 691 -5.22 -53.82 -24.18
N VAL A 692 -5.65 -52.88 -23.33
CA VAL A 692 -4.82 -52.31 -22.25
C VAL A 692 -4.88 -53.15 -20.96
N ASP A 693 -5.55 -54.30 -21.00
CA ASP A 693 -5.51 -55.27 -19.91
C ASP A 693 -4.13 -55.93 -19.79
N PRO A 694 -3.64 -56.18 -18.56
CA PRO A 694 -2.32 -56.76 -18.35
C PRO A 694 -2.25 -58.20 -18.89
N SER A 695 -1.24 -58.44 -19.72
CA SER A 695 -0.84 -59.77 -20.17
C SER A 695 -0.31 -60.63 -19.00
N PRO A 696 -0.08 -61.94 -19.19
CA PRO A 696 0.56 -62.77 -18.17
C PRO A 696 1.95 -62.28 -17.76
N ASP A 697 2.70 -61.64 -18.64
CA ASP A 697 4.02 -61.12 -18.33
C ASP A 697 3.93 -59.76 -17.61
N ASP A 698 2.95 -58.91 -17.93
CA ASP A 698 2.67 -57.67 -17.19
C ASP A 698 2.29 -57.95 -15.74
N LYS A 699 1.52 -59.03 -15.50
CA LYS A 699 1.20 -59.48 -14.15
C LYS A 699 2.44 -59.90 -13.37
N LYS A 700 3.40 -60.59 -14.01
CA LYS A 700 4.68 -60.94 -13.37
C LYS A 700 5.51 -59.70 -13.07
N LEU A 701 5.57 -58.74 -13.99
CA LEU A 701 6.25 -57.46 -13.79
C LEU A 701 5.62 -56.69 -12.62
N PHE A 702 4.29 -56.67 -12.56
CA PHE A 702 3.55 -56.00 -11.50
C PHE A 702 3.77 -56.64 -10.13
N GLU A 703 3.81 -57.98 -10.04
CA GLU A 703 4.18 -58.69 -8.79
C GLU A 703 5.62 -58.40 -8.35
N TRP A 704 6.55 -58.26 -9.30
CA TRP A 704 7.92 -57.81 -9.00
C TRP A 704 7.93 -56.36 -8.47
N LEU A 705 7.19 -55.45 -9.12
CA LEU A 705 7.04 -54.06 -8.64
C LEU A 705 6.45 -54.01 -7.24
N LYS A 706 5.43 -54.83 -6.98
CA LYS A 706 4.82 -54.96 -5.66
C LYS A 706 5.85 -55.35 -4.61
N THR A 707 6.60 -56.43 -4.84
CA THR A 707 7.66 -56.89 -3.93
C THR A 707 8.71 -55.79 -3.69
N TYR A 708 9.08 -55.06 -4.73
CA TYR A 708 10.05 -53.96 -4.64
C TYR A 708 9.52 -52.78 -3.82
N ARG A 709 8.25 -52.40 -4.00
CA ARG A 709 7.65 -51.22 -3.36
C ARG A 709 7.10 -51.48 -1.95
N GLU A 710 6.80 -52.74 -1.62
CA GLU A 710 6.46 -53.16 -0.26
C GLU A 710 7.57 -52.83 0.75
N ILE A 711 8.84 -52.88 0.34
CA ILE A 711 9.99 -52.53 1.19
C ILE A 711 9.91 -51.07 1.68
N ASP A 712 9.48 -50.16 0.80
CA ASP A 712 9.31 -48.74 1.10
C ASP A 712 7.92 -48.42 1.68
N SER A 713 7.05 -49.43 1.81
CA SER A 713 5.63 -49.26 2.12
C SER A 713 4.91 -48.28 1.20
N LEU A 714 5.26 -48.32 -0.09
CA LEU A 714 4.63 -47.52 -1.15
C LEU A 714 3.83 -48.43 -2.10
N PRO A 715 2.73 -47.95 -2.70
CA PRO A 715 1.98 -48.74 -3.66
C PRO A 715 2.80 -48.96 -4.95
N PRO A 716 2.72 -50.14 -5.58
CA PRO A 716 3.22 -50.32 -6.93
C PRO A 716 2.34 -49.55 -7.92
N VAL A 717 2.96 -48.87 -8.88
CA VAL A 717 2.26 -48.11 -9.92
C VAL A 717 2.74 -48.60 -11.28
N MET A 718 1.81 -49.05 -12.11
CA MET A 718 2.06 -49.41 -13.50
C MET A 718 0.99 -48.83 -14.42
N LEU A 719 1.41 -48.20 -15.51
CA LEU A 719 0.51 -47.66 -16.55
C LEU A 719 0.69 -48.41 -17.87
N ILE A 720 -0.42 -48.90 -18.43
CA ILE A 720 -0.49 -49.51 -19.76
C ILE A 720 -1.25 -48.56 -20.69
N VAL A 721 -0.66 -48.26 -21.85
CA VAL A 721 -1.22 -47.33 -22.84
C VAL A 721 -1.50 -48.02 -24.17
N GLY A 722 -2.73 -47.87 -24.68
CA GLY A 722 -3.18 -48.43 -25.95
C GLY A 722 -3.44 -47.37 -27.03
N ASP A 723 -4.04 -47.80 -28.14
CA ASP A 723 -4.61 -46.91 -29.15
C ASP A 723 -5.81 -46.12 -28.61
N ASP A 724 -6.27 -45.12 -29.37
CA ASP A 724 -7.41 -44.25 -29.01
C ASP A 724 -7.32 -43.63 -27.60
N ASN A 725 -6.10 -43.37 -27.12
CA ASN A 725 -5.81 -42.84 -25.79
C ASN A 725 -6.37 -43.71 -24.65
N ARG A 726 -6.49 -45.03 -24.87
CA ARG A 726 -6.89 -45.98 -23.83
C ARG A 726 -5.78 -46.11 -22.79
N LEU A 727 -6.13 -46.02 -21.51
CA LEU A 727 -5.22 -46.11 -20.38
C LEU A 727 -5.72 -47.19 -19.40
N ASN A 728 -4.79 -47.94 -18.82
CA ASN A 728 -5.06 -48.80 -17.68
C ASN A 728 -4.00 -48.62 -16.61
N PHE A 729 -4.43 -48.19 -15.42
CA PHE A 729 -3.57 -48.11 -14.24
C PHE A 729 -3.73 -49.37 -13.41
N LEU A 730 -2.61 -49.95 -13.00
CA LEU A 730 -2.57 -50.98 -11.97
C LEU A 730 -1.95 -50.36 -10.72
N VAL A 731 -2.73 -50.33 -9.64
CA VAL A 731 -2.32 -49.88 -8.30
C VAL A 731 -2.90 -50.82 -7.26
N GLU A 732 -2.10 -51.23 -6.28
CA GLU A 732 -2.55 -52.04 -5.13
C GLU A 732 -2.21 -51.39 -3.80
N GLU A 733 -2.97 -51.77 -2.78
CA GLU A 733 -2.67 -51.38 -1.40
C GLU A 733 -1.40 -52.06 -0.91
N VAL A 734 -0.64 -51.32 -0.09
CA VAL A 734 0.41 -51.92 0.70
C VAL A 734 -0.25 -52.70 1.83
N THR A 735 -0.12 -54.03 1.83
CA THR A 735 -0.51 -54.83 2.99
C THR A 735 0.41 -54.47 4.15
N ASN A 736 -0.03 -53.56 5.01
CA ASN A 736 0.58 -53.35 6.31
C ASN A 736 0.36 -54.64 7.12
N SER A 737 1.32 -55.55 7.11
CA SER A 737 1.41 -56.57 8.15
C SER A 737 1.43 -55.82 9.48
N GLU A 738 0.44 -56.06 10.34
CA GLU A 738 0.26 -55.44 11.65
C GLU A 738 1.59 -55.39 12.42
N ILE A 739 2.30 -54.27 12.34
CA ILE A 739 3.30 -53.91 13.34
C ILE A 739 2.49 -53.29 14.48
N LEU A 740 1.98 -54.19 15.33
CA LEU A 740 1.53 -53.92 16.69
C LEU A 740 2.64 -53.14 17.41
N TYR A 741 2.47 -51.83 17.57
CA TYR A 741 3.19 -51.08 18.60
C TYR A 741 2.43 -51.25 19.91
N ALA A 742 2.95 -52.13 20.76
CA ALA A 742 2.74 -52.13 22.20
C ALA A 742 3.54 -51.00 22.87
#